data_AF-A0A7X4AUW8-F1
#
_entry.id   AF-A0A7X4AUW8-F1
#
_cell.length_a   1.000
_cell.length_b   1.000
_cell.length_c   1.000
_cell.angle_alpha   90.00
_cell.angle_beta   90.00
_cell.angle_gamma   90.00
#
_symmetry.space_group_name_H-M   'P 1'
#
loop_
_entity.id
_entity.type
_entity.pdbx_description
1 polymer ?
#
loop_
_entity_poly.entity_id
_entity_poly.type
_entity_poly.pdbx_seq_one_letter_code
_entity_poly.pdbx_strand_id
1 'polypeptide(L)'
;MSSISNHLGPSLFSALKTPILILAIASFLVLSTSDVGGQTVEDDHGHSYDVATLIELGSSLSGRIDPGDDRDVFKIDLSDASGETDLWVYTHNPEQDVPFDTFGGLYDSVGNLVELNDDGFLRDSIRSFGIRSVVPPGVYYVILVGFTGDPGDYTFYAQAVTNPGSTIETAKPLMVGSQDGGRIDTLKDADFFKLDFTESNHVIIDARSADVSPLDAVLLDANGEEVSSNFAPLSLRGFGSLFPIGFDIEEDFEPGTYYLKVTSPFAPEPGEEESEEPQLPYRSNPYSVLFFEDTDYIEILEDCETQTDALNDPQITDPLYACQWHLSSSERQDINLGSVWADGFKGEGINVAIVDDGMYHAHEDLQGNVDIDLNFDYGDNEDIYSRFEHHGTHVSGIVAGRDNDIGVRGVAPRATVYGYNFLGGRNSTVLNLLDAMTRNAEGTAVSNNSWGWSDGPGLSPSLSFWRNAIRYGTTFGYDGKGTFYVFAAGNGHLLGDDSNLEEYSNDYGVTAACSVNREGTRAGYSEMGANLWVCAPSNDRPSNLGGVNGILTIENSDRYHHDFGGTSAAAPIVSGVAALTRDANPDLTWRDIKVILAASAQKNDLESPGWDDGAPLHPVWSTDKYSFNHEYGFGVVNAEGAIDLAKRWTNLPTSQSTTVQSNLLTVTIPDASTDGDPSTFTHTLTVDSGIGFTEFVEVTLSFEHDSFRDLEILLESPSGAISRISVPFNTYDALSAFFGAAFETLHGSFQFGTAKHLGEDPNGEWKLHVTDRIPSVDGTFVGFGITVYGHERAPGVPTLDSVEVHPGGGMLDVAWTAPDETGDSDITAYDIRYIPADVDETDPSNWTLLRSVNVGGELKYTVTGLTDGTEYDVQVRAANSAGPGIWTEAASATPRISQCVLGEAVRDRTNAGLIHDCEALLEARDALAGSGTLNWSTDTRIWAWDGVIREGDPVRVTKLVLREKELDGTIPSALGNLSNLVELNLRSNELTGSIPTELGDLANLEKLLLHNNDLTGTIPDLSSLSTLKMLWLSGNDLGRDEGIPTWLNSMSNLESLNMWGNRMGGAIPDLSGMTSLKLLKLQSTHLTGEIPASIGEMDSLSGLYLHKNSLSGEIPEELGQLTNLRRIWLHSNDLTGEIPSELSGMTSLVDLNLRDNRLSGPIPAEIGAMTSLEKLRLHYNQLSGTIPNELGDLDKLTGLWLQGNRLSGSIPAELGNLGDTLTQWRLRGNRLTGCVPAGLAAVEDNDMAALGLRPCP
;
A
#
# COMPACT_ATOMS: atom_id res chain seq x y z
N MET A 1 -31.86 40.71 14.78
CA MET A 1 -33.33 40.83 14.90
C MET A 1 -33.93 39.63 15.64
N SER A 2 -33.74 39.49 16.97
CA SER A 2 -34.18 38.28 17.71
C SER A 2 -35.07 38.54 18.94
N SER A 3 -35.62 39.75 19.13
CA SER A 3 -36.50 40.02 20.29
C SER A 3 -37.96 40.40 19.94
N ILE A 4 -38.45 40.13 18.73
CA ILE A 4 -39.84 40.41 18.34
C ILE A 4 -40.42 39.25 17.51
N SER A 5 -40.49 38.04 18.04
CA SER A 5 -41.23 36.95 17.36
C SER A 5 -42.27 36.22 18.22
N ASN A 6 -42.36 36.50 19.53
CA ASN A 6 -43.19 35.65 20.39
C ASN A 6 -44.65 36.07 20.59
N HIS A 7 -45.13 37.20 20.04
CA HIS A 7 -46.55 37.58 20.13
C HIS A 7 -47.01 38.18 18.80
N LEU A 8 -47.66 37.40 17.92
CA LEU A 8 -48.74 37.82 16.98
C LEU A 8 -49.20 36.59 16.15
N GLY A 9 -50.51 36.33 16.11
CA GLY A 9 -51.11 35.14 15.48
C GLY A 9 -51.41 35.27 13.96
N PRO A 10 -51.92 34.20 13.32
CA PRO A 10 -51.81 33.98 11.86
C PRO A 10 -52.72 34.81 10.95
N SER A 11 -53.47 35.81 11.46
CA SER A 11 -54.52 36.50 10.69
C SER A 11 -54.17 37.94 10.29
N LEU A 12 -52.90 38.32 10.22
CA LEU A 12 -52.46 39.66 9.79
C LEU A 12 -51.51 39.67 8.57
N PHE A 13 -51.22 38.52 7.96
CA PHE A 13 -50.25 38.42 6.87
C PHE A 13 -50.76 38.89 5.49
N SER A 14 -52.06 39.20 5.33
CA SER A 14 -52.61 39.69 4.05
C SER A 14 -52.72 41.22 3.94
N ALA A 15 -52.16 41.99 4.88
CA ALA A 15 -52.33 43.45 4.93
C ALA A 15 -51.01 44.25 4.99
N LEU A 16 -49.85 43.61 4.79
CA LEU A 16 -48.55 44.26 4.76
C LEU A 16 -47.89 44.07 3.39
N LYS A 17 -48.42 44.75 2.36
CA LYS A 17 -47.58 45.18 1.24
C LYS A 17 -46.71 46.35 1.73
N THR A 18 -45.52 45.99 2.19
CA THR A 18 -44.26 46.75 2.10
C THR A 18 -44.37 48.29 2.09
N PRO A 19 -44.38 48.95 3.27
CA PRO A 19 -43.89 50.33 3.34
C PRO A 19 -42.90 50.57 4.50
N ILE A 20 -42.65 49.59 5.39
CA ILE A 20 -41.91 49.82 6.64
C ILE A 20 -40.38 49.67 6.47
N LEU A 21 -39.91 48.81 5.55
CA LEU A 21 -38.49 48.67 5.24
C LEU A 21 -37.97 49.84 4.37
N ILE A 22 -38.83 50.32 3.46
CA ILE A 22 -38.54 51.44 2.55
C ILE A 22 -38.42 52.78 3.31
N LEU A 23 -39.23 52.99 4.36
CA LEU A 23 -39.07 54.15 5.24
C LEU A 23 -37.82 54.08 6.13
N ALA A 24 -37.27 52.88 6.41
CA ALA A 24 -36.05 52.71 7.19
C ALA A 24 -34.80 53.05 6.38
N ILE A 25 -34.76 52.70 5.09
CA ILE A 25 -33.65 53.01 4.18
C ILE A 25 -33.67 54.49 3.78
N ALA A 26 -34.84 55.05 3.46
CA ALA A 26 -34.99 56.49 3.17
C ALA A 26 -34.70 57.39 4.40
N SER A 27 -34.81 56.86 5.62
CA SER A 27 -34.45 57.59 6.85
C SER A 27 -32.96 57.48 7.23
N PHE A 28 -32.24 56.51 6.68
CA PHE A 28 -30.78 56.37 6.86
C PHE A 28 -29.99 57.25 5.89
N LEU A 29 -30.53 57.52 4.69
CA LEU A 29 -29.92 58.36 3.64
C LEU A 29 -30.01 59.89 3.85
N VAL A 30 -30.51 60.38 5.00
CA VAL A 30 -30.67 61.83 5.27
C VAL A 30 -29.75 62.34 6.41
N LEU A 31 -28.91 61.49 7.01
CA LEU A 31 -28.13 61.89 8.19
C LEU A 31 -26.69 61.32 8.23
N SER A 32 -25.80 61.81 7.36
CA SER A 32 -24.35 61.79 7.63
C SER A 32 -23.55 62.81 6.80
N THR A 33 -23.84 64.11 6.95
CA THR A 33 -22.83 65.13 6.60
C THR A 33 -21.82 65.23 7.74
N SER A 34 -20.76 64.43 7.69
CA SER A 34 -19.51 64.75 8.38
C SER A 34 -18.35 64.54 7.42
N ASP A 35 -17.79 65.65 6.95
CA ASP A 35 -16.50 65.75 6.26
C ASP A 35 -15.48 64.79 6.89
N VAL A 36 -15.15 63.71 6.18
CA VAL A 36 -13.92 62.96 6.40
C VAL A 36 -12.91 63.50 5.40
N GLY A 37 -11.80 64.04 5.93
CA GLY A 37 -10.92 64.92 5.19
C GLY A 37 -10.19 64.26 4.01
N GLY A 38 -10.08 65.03 2.93
CA GLY A 38 -8.82 65.15 2.19
C GLY A 38 -8.53 64.14 1.08
N GLN A 39 -9.53 63.42 0.57
CA GLN A 39 -9.47 62.83 -0.77
C GLN A 39 -10.53 63.50 -1.65
N THR A 40 -10.13 63.87 -2.87
CA THR A 40 -11.03 64.42 -3.89
C THR A 40 -11.91 63.29 -4.41
N VAL A 41 -13.19 63.31 -4.07
CA VAL A 41 -14.24 62.53 -4.75
C VAL A 41 -14.32 63.03 -6.19
N GLU A 42 -14.11 62.17 -7.18
CA GLU A 42 -14.34 62.52 -8.59
C GLU A 42 -15.82 62.22 -8.92
N ASP A 43 -16.70 63.20 -8.74
CA ASP A 43 -18.11 63.11 -9.21
C ASP A 43 -18.13 63.02 -10.75
N ASP A 44 -18.27 61.81 -11.29
CA ASP A 44 -18.16 61.52 -12.71
C ASP A 44 -19.51 61.55 -13.44
N HIS A 45 -20.64 61.32 -12.75
CA HIS A 45 -21.99 61.39 -13.34
C HIS A 45 -23.03 62.26 -12.63
N GLY A 46 -22.61 63.11 -11.70
CA GLY A 46 -23.42 64.19 -11.11
C GLY A 46 -24.17 63.77 -9.85
N HIS A 47 -23.97 64.47 -8.74
CA HIS A 47 -24.59 64.19 -7.43
C HIS A 47 -26.05 64.66 -7.21
N SER A 48 -26.70 65.32 -8.18
CA SER A 48 -28.08 65.83 -8.04
C SER A 48 -28.79 66.07 -9.38
N TYR A 49 -30.12 66.23 -9.36
CA TYR A 49 -30.94 66.43 -10.57
C TYR A 49 -30.52 67.62 -11.46
N ASP A 50 -29.89 68.66 -10.88
CA ASP A 50 -29.47 69.87 -11.61
C ASP A 50 -28.15 69.67 -12.37
N VAL A 51 -27.32 68.71 -11.94
CA VAL A 51 -26.01 68.39 -12.54
C VAL A 51 -25.97 66.98 -13.13
N ALA A 52 -27.12 66.31 -13.19
CA ALA A 52 -27.26 64.94 -13.66
C ALA A 52 -26.74 64.76 -15.09
N THR A 53 -25.95 63.72 -15.32
CA THR A 53 -25.44 63.40 -16.66
C THR A 53 -26.57 62.90 -17.56
N LEU A 54 -26.73 63.53 -18.73
CA LEU A 54 -27.71 63.09 -19.72
C LEU A 54 -27.22 61.80 -20.38
N ILE A 55 -28.07 60.76 -20.39
CA ILE A 55 -27.86 59.54 -21.16
C ILE A 55 -28.93 59.44 -22.26
N GLU A 56 -28.50 59.13 -23.48
CA GLU A 56 -29.41 58.90 -24.61
C GLU A 56 -29.87 57.44 -24.64
N LEU A 57 -31.10 57.18 -25.10
CA LEU A 57 -31.58 55.79 -25.23
C LEU A 57 -30.73 55.00 -26.25
N GLY A 58 -30.35 53.78 -25.88
CA GLY A 58 -29.47 52.91 -26.66
C GLY A 58 -28.00 53.25 -26.51
N SER A 59 -27.63 54.06 -25.51
CA SER A 59 -26.25 54.35 -25.13
C SER A 59 -25.93 53.84 -23.73
N SER A 60 -24.64 53.79 -23.40
CA SER A 60 -24.14 53.46 -22.08
C SER A 60 -23.12 54.48 -21.62
N LEU A 61 -22.97 54.60 -20.30
CA LEU A 61 -21.99 55.45 -19.64
C LEU A 61 -21.33 54.66 -18.52
N SER A 62 -19.99 54.63 -18.52
CA SER A 62 -19.23 54.03 -17.43
C SER A 62 -18.93 55.05 -16.35
N GLY A 63 -19.07 54.65 -15.09
CA GLY A 63 -18.76 55.47 -13.93
C GLY A 63 -18.17 54.64 -12.78
N ARG A 64 -17.90 55.30 -11.66
CA ARG A 64 -17.34 54.67 -10.47
C ARG A 64 -18.01 55.19 -9.20
N ILE A 65 -18.35 54.27 -8.31
CA ILE A 65 -18.72 54.59 -6.92
C ILE A 65 -17.43 54.56 -6.07
N ASP A 66 -17.10 55.68 -5.44
CA ASP A 66 -15.92 55.92 -4.59
C ASP A 66 -16.21 55.69 -3.08
N PRO A 67 -15.19 55.34 -2.28
CA PRO A 67 -15.37 55.09 -0.84
C PRO A 67 -15.61 56.41 -0.08
N GLY A 68 -16.88 56.80 0.10
CA GLY A 68 -17.20 58.03 0.82
C GLY A 68 -18.62 58.59 0.73
N ASP A 69 -19.61 57.82 0.26
CA ASP A 69 -21.00 58.24 -0.03
C ASP A 69 -21.11 59.13 -1.28
N ASP A 70 -20.54 58.67 -2.40
CA ASP A 70 -20.87 59.23 -3.70
C ASP A 70 -22.07 58.49 -4.34
N ARG A 71 -22.83 59.27 -5.10
CA ARG A 71 -24.12 58.90 -5.67
C ARG A 71 -24.16 59.52 -7.05
N ASP A 72 -24.44 58.69 -8.05
CA ASP A 72 -24.58 59.16 -9.42
C ASP A 72 -26.04 59.39 -9.78
N VAL A 73 -26.28 60.44 -10.56
CA VAL A 73 -27.62 60.82 -11.01
C VAL A 73 -27.62 60.99 -12.51
N PHE A 74 -28.30 60.07 -13.20
CA PHE A 74 -28.48 60.15 -14.64
C PHE A 74 -29.80 60.83 -14.98
N LYS A 75 -29.83 61.55 -16.10
CA LYS A 75 -31.03 62.16 -16.69
C LYS A 75 -31.35 61.45 -17.99
N ILE A 76 -32.62 61.07 -18.16
CA ILE A 76 -33.16 60.48 -19.39
C ILE A 76 -34.27 61.42 -19.89
N ASP A 77 -34.10 62.00 -21.08
CA ASP A 77 -35.06 62.94 -21.66
C ASP A 77 -35.90 62.27 -22.75
N LEU A 78 -37.12 61.87 -22.41
CA LEU A 78 -38.10 61.24 -23.30
C LEU A 78 -39.18 62.22 -23.76
N SER A 79 -38.95 63.53 -23.65
CA SER A 79 -39.95 64.56 -23.94
C SER A 79 -40.42 64.55 -25.40
N ASP A 80 -39.58 64.07 -26.32
CA ASP A 80 -39.86 63.97 -27.76
C ASP A 80 -40.46 62.60 -28.18
N ALA A 81 -40.70 61.68 -27.23
CA ALA A 81 -41.27 60.37 -27.53
C ALA A 81 -42.73 60.49 -28.01
N SER A 82 -43.08 59.74 -29.06
CA SER A 82 -44.42 59.79 -29.69
C SER A 82 -45.54 59.06 -28.92
N GLY A 83 -45.20 58.40 -27.81
CA GLY A 83 -46.08 57.58 -26.98
C GLY A 83 -45.35 57.05 -25.72
N GLU A 84 -45.96 56.13 -25.00
CA GLU A 84 -45.30 55.43 -23.88
C GLU A 84 -44.05 54.70 -24.37
N THR A 85 -42.99 54.71 -23.55
CA THR A 85 -41.71 54.04 -23.81
C THR A 85 -41.53 52.94 -22.77
N ASP A 86 -41.31 51.69 -23.20
CA ASP A 86 -40.85 50.61 -22.31
C ASP A 86 -39.37 50.85 -22.03
N LEU A 87 -39.10 51.58 -20.94
CA LEU A 87 -37.78 52.00 -20.55
C LEU A 87 -37.14 50.88 -19.73
N TRP A 88 -35.94 50.49 -20.10
CA TRP A 88 -35.13 49.57 -19.34
C TRP A 88 -33.76 50.16 -19.07
N VAL A 89 -33.41 50.25 -17.79
CA VAL A 89 -32.15 50.77 -17.31
C VAL A 89 -31.51 49.75 -16.38
N TYR A 90 -30.21 49.56 -16.50
CA TYR A 90 -29.48 48.58 -15.69
C TYR A 90 -28.00 48.94 -15.60
N THR A 91 -27.31 48.39 -14.61
CA THR A 91 -25.84 48.42 -14.55
C THR A 91 -25.24 47.11 -14.94
N HIS A 92 -23.96 47.16 -15.29
CA HIS A 92 -23.11 46.01 -15.43
C HIS A 92 -21.76 46.34 -14.79
N ASN A 93 -21.25 45.44 -13.95
CA ASN A 93 -19.91 45.55 -13.38
C ASN A 93 -18.88 44.97 -14.37
N PRO A 94 -17.90 45.76 -14.86
CA PRO A 94 -16.89 45.26 -15.79
C PRO A 94 -15.80 44.38 -15.13
N GLU A 95 -15.65 44.37 -13.80
CA GLU A 95 -14.68 43.53 -13.08
C GLU A 95 -15.42 42.52 -12.18
N GLN A 96 -15.48 41.25 -12.60
CA GLN A 96 -16.25 40.20 -11.92
C GLN A 96 -15.71 39.81 -10.52
N ASP A 97 -14.46 40.16 -10.20
CA ASP A 97 -13.74 39.75 -8.98
C ASP A 97 -13.95 40.63 -7.73
N VAL A 98 -14.61 41.79 -7.86
CA VAL A 98 -14.81 42.72 -6.73
C VAL A 98 -16.22 42.55 -6.18
N PRO A 99 -16.42 42.43 -4.85
CA PRO A 99 -17.74 42.26 -4.26
C PRO A 99 -18.55 43.57 -4.23
N PHE A 100 -18.74 44.19 -5.39
CA PHE A 100 -19.41 45.47 -5.58
C PHE A 100 -20.78 45.24 -6.21
N ASP A 101 -21.83 45.72 -5.53
CA ASP A 101 -23.21 45.66 -6.00
C ASP A 101 -23.82 47.07 -6.03
N THR A 102 -24.79 47.31 -6.89
CA THR A 102 -25.39 48.62 -7.10
C THR A 102 -26.89 48.62 -6.85
N PHE A 103 -27.44 49.73 -6.40
CA PHE A 103 -28.86 49.91 -6.14
C PHE A 103 -29.35 51.21 -6.76
N GLY A 104 -30.51 51.17 -7.42
CA GLY A 104 -31.05 52.32 -8.12
C GLY A 104 -32.55 52.59 -7.94
N GLY A 105 -32.94 53.82 -8.25
CA GLY A 105 -34.36 54.21 -8.35
C GLY A 105 -34.61 55.11 -9.55
N LEU A 106 -35.74 54.91 -10.22
CA LEU A 106 -36.21 55.75 -11.32
C LEU A 106 -37.18 56.79 -10.78
N TYR A 107 -36.96 58.06 -11.10
CA TYR A 107 -37.71 59.20 -10.59
C TYR A 107 -38.25 60.05 -11.74
N ASP A 108 -39.42 60.64 -11.56
CA ASP A 108 -39.98 61.60 -12.52
C ASP A 108 -39.34 62.99 -12.40
N SER A 109 -39.66 63.89 -13.33
CA SER A 109 -39.15 65.27 -13.36
C SER A 109 -39.43 66.14 -12.11
N VAL A 110 -40.30 65.71 -11.20
CA VAL A 110 -40.59 66.40 -9.93
C VAL A 110 -40.07 65.64 -8.71
N GLY A 111 -39.32 64.56 -8.93
CA GLY A 111 -38.64 63.77 -7.90
C GLY A 111 -39.50 62.71 -7.23
N ASN A 112 -40.66 62.35 -7.78
CA ASN A 112 -41.40 61.19 -7.28
C ASN A 112 -40.75 59.91 -7.79
N LEU A 113 -40.62 58.92 -6.91
CA LEU A 113 -40.20 57.57 -7.28
C LEU A 113 -41.26 56.96 -8.23
N VAL A 114 -40.82 56.57 -9.43
CA VAL A 114 -41.60 55.88 -10.45
C VAL A 114 -41.50 54.37 -10.22
N GLU A 115 -40.27 53.87 -10.10
CA GLU A 115 -39.96 52.46 -9.86
C GLU A 115 -38.67 52.36 -9.05
N LEU A 116 -38.59 51.39 -8.16
CA LEU A 116 -37.40 51.11 -7.33
C LEU A 116 -36.79 49.79 -7.79
N ASN A 117 -35.49 49.63 -7.58
CA ASN A 117 -34.71 48.42 -7.84
C ASN A 117 -35.52 47.12 -7.82
N ASP A 118 -35.43 46.34 -8.90
CA ASP A 118 -35.98 45.01 -9.01
C ASP A 118 -34.88 44.04 -9.47
N ASP A 119 -34.22 43.40 -8.51
CA ASP A 119 -33.18 42.40 -8.76
C ASP A 119 -33.77 41.11 -9.38
N GLY A 120 -35.09 41.01 -9.53
CA GLY A 120 -35.79 39.85 -10.08
C GLY A 120 -35.47 39.53 -11.55
N PHE A 121 -34.78 40.43 -12.26
CA PHE A 121 -34.42 40.31 -13.68
C PHE A 121 -32.99 39.82 -13.95
N LEU A 122 -32.14 39.71 -12.91
CA LEU A 122 -30.70 39.47 -13.03
C LEU A 122 -30.29 38.19 -12.28
N ARG A 123 -29.17 37.58 -12.70
CA ARG A 123 -28.57 36.39 -12.07
C ARG A 123 -27.99 36.80 -10.72
N ASP A 124 -28.16 35.99 -9.67
CA ASP A 124 -27.65 36.24 -8.30
C ASP A 124 -26.12 36.52 -8.26
N SER A 125 -25.37 36.18 -9.32
CA SER A 125 -23.94 36.41 -9.48
C SER A 125 -23.56 37.73 -10.18
N ILE A 126 -24.49 38.37 -10.91
CA ILE A 126 -24.25 39.64 -11.58
C ILE A 126 -24.71 40.74 -10.63
N ARG A 127 -23.77 41.22 -9.81
CA ARG A 127 -23.96 42.28 -8.82
C ARG A 127 -24.28 43.62 -9.50
N SER A 128 -25.53 43.80 -9.90
CA SER A 128 -26.00 44.86 -10.78
C SER A 128 -27.48 45.17 -10.51
N PHE A 129 -27.89 46.41 -10.74
CA PHE A 129 -29.27 46.84 -10.58
C PHE A 129 -30.01 46.80 -11.93
N GLY A 130 -31.33 46.56 -11.90
CA GLY A 130 -32.20 46.63 -13.06
C GLY A 130 -33.54 47.30 -12.76
N ILE A 131 -34.01 48.16 -13.66
CA ILE A 131 -35.35 48.75 -13.60
C ILE A 131 -35.96 48.72 -14.99
N ARG A 132 -37.11 48.05 -15.14
CA ARG A 132 -37.91 48.09 -16.36
C ARG A 132 -39.29 48.68 -16.08
N SER A 133 -39.65 49.75 -16.78
CA SER A 133 -40.91 50.46 -16.53
C SER A 133 -41.44 51.12 -17.80
N VAL A 134 -42.75 51.00 -18.02
CA VAL A 134 -43.43 51.70 -19.12
C VAL A 134 -43.76 53.11 -18.68
N VAL A 135 -43.06 54.10 -19.26
CA VAL A 135 -43.15 55.49 -18.86
C VAL A 135 -43.71 56.37 -19.99
N PRO A 136 -44.59 57.35 -19.69
CA PRO A 136 -45.06 58.32 -20.69
C PRO A 136 -43.94 59.29 -21.12
N PRO A 137 -44.13 60.08 -22.20
CA PRO A 137 -43.16 61.12 -22.59
C PRO A 137 -42.90 62.11 -21.44
N GLY A 138 -41.63 62.33 -21.12
CA GLY A 138 -41.21 63.21 -20.02
C GLY A 138 -39.72 63.10 -19.70
N VAL A 139 -39.28 63.86 -18.70
CA VAL A 139 -37.92 63.78 -18.18
C VAL A 139 -37.91 62.88 -16.95
N TYR A 140 -36.97 61.94 -16.92
CA TYR A 140 -36.76 61.00 -15.84
C TYR A 140 -35.33 61.09 -15.31
N TYR A 141 -35.14 60.73 -14.05
CA TYR A 141 -33.84 60.68 -13.40
C TYR A 141 -33.62 59.31 -12.80
N VAL A 142 -32.43 58.76 -12.96
CA VAL A 142 -32.02 57.53 -12.29
C VAL A 142 -30.99 57.91 -11.24
N ILE A 143 -31.24 57.47 -10.02
CA ILE A 143 -30.31 57.65 -8.90
C ILE A 143 -29.66 56.31 -8.65
N LEU A 144 -28.33 56.28 -8.64
CA LEU A 144 -27.51 55.08 -8.44
C LEU A 144 -26.61 55.24 -7.21
N VAL A 145 -26.51 54.17 -6.40
CA VAL A 145 -25.60 54.08 -5.24
C VAL A 145 -25.01 52.67 -5.12
N GLY A 146 -23.87 52.51 -4.46
CA GLY A 146 -23.34 51.20 -4.08
C GLY A 146 -24.17 50.54 -2.97
N PHE A 147 -24.43 49.24 -3.08
CA PHE A 147 -24.97 48.42 -1.99
C PHE A 147 -23.92 48.41 -0.86
N THR A 148 -24.32 48.72 0.37
CA THR A 148 -23.43 48.84 1.55
C THR A 148 -22.31 49.90 1.50
N GLY A 149 -22.24 50.75 0.47
CA GLY A 149 -21.20 51.78 0.34
C GLY A 149 -19.86 51.23 -0.15
N ASP A 150 -19.88 50.06 -0.78
CA ASP A 150 -18.70 49.45 -1.39
C ASP A 150 -18.32 50.22 -2.67
N PRO A 151 -17.03 50.54 -2.86
CA PRO A 151 -16.58 51.23 -4.07
C PRO A 151 -16.35 50.27 -5.23
N GLY A 152 -16.65 50.70 -6.45
CA GLY A 152 -16.44 49.89 -7.65
C GLY A 152 -16.82 50.61 -8.95
N ASP A 153 -16.27 50.13 -10.05
CA ASP A 153 -16.59 50.62 -11.40
C ASP A 153 -17.90 49.99 -11.89
N TYR A 154 -18.67 50.72 -12.68
CA TYR A 154 -19.90 50.22 -13.32
C TYR A 154 -20.06 50.79 -14.72
N THR A 155 -20.87 50.13 -15.54
CA THR A 155 -21.41 50.71 -16.77
C THR A 155 -22.93 50.75 -16.68
N PHE A 156 -23.51 51.95 -16.78
CA PHE A 156 -24.94 52.20 -16.76
C PHE A 156 -25.50 52.24 -18.18
N TYR A 157 -26.55 51.46 -18.41
CA TYR A 157 -27.25 51.33 -19.68
C TYR A 157 -28.65 51.92 -19.56
N ALA A 158 -29.08 52.65 -20.58
CA ALA A 158 -30.46 53.10 -20.72
C ALA A 158 -30.96 52.82 -22.13
N GLN A 159 -31.99 51.98 -22.25
CA GLN A 159 -32.52 51.57 -23.55
C GLN A 159 -34.04 51.48 -23.56
N ALA A 160 -34.62 51.67 -24.75
CA ALA A 160 -36.03 51.36 -24.98
C ALA A 160 -36.12 49.93 -25.47
N VAL A 161 -36.94 49.11 -24.82
CA VAL A 161 -37.17 47.74 -25.27
C VAL A 161 -38.08 47.78 -26.51
N THR A 162 -37.63 47.10 -27.56
CA THR A 162 -38.38 46.91 -28.81
C THR A 162 -38.71 45.42 -28.92
N ASN A 163 -39.94 45.08 -29.33
CA ASN A 163 -40.35 43.68 -29.45
C ASN A 163 -39.36 42.90 -30.34
N PRO A 164 -38.90 41.72 -29.90
CA PRO A 164 -38.11 40.82 -30.71
C PRO A 164 -38.81 40.44 -32.03
N GLY A 165 -38.08 39.79 -32.94
CA GLY A 165 -38.67 39.34 -34.20
C GLY A 165 -39.75 38.29 -33.95
N SER A 166 -40.87 38.32 -34.68
CA SER A 166 -41.94 37.32 -34.51
C SER A 166 -41.76 36.06 -35.37
N THR A 167 -40.65 35.99 -36.14
CA THR A 167 -40.25 34.92 -37.07
C THR A 167 -38.74 34.92 -37.22
N ILE A 168 -38.17 33.80 -37.69
CA ILE A 168 -36.73 33.64 -38.00
C ILE A 168 -36.22 34.75 -38.95
N GLU A 169 -36.99 35.15 -39.97
CA GLU A 169 -36.58 36.20 -40.92
C GLU A 169 -36.54 37.60 -40.31
N THR A 170 -37.29 37.81 -39.24
CA THR A 170 -37.37 39.08 -38.51
C THR A 170 -36.59 39.06 -37.19
N ALA A 171 -35.92 37.94 -36.89
CA ALA A 171 -35.26 37.72 -35.61
C ALA A 171 -34.27 38.83 -35.27
N LYS A 172 -34.28 39.26 -34.01
CA LYS A 172 -33.42 40.32 -33.52
C LYS A 172 -32.02 39.77 -33.25
N PRO A 173 -30.94 40.34 -33.81
CA PRO A 173 -29.59 39.89 -33.49
C PRO A 173 -29.31 40.03 -31.99
N LEU A 174 -28.83 38.97 -31.37
CA LEU A 174 -28.37 38.95 -29.99
C LEU A 174 -26.89 38.57 -30.01
N MET A 175 -26.05 39.44 -29.46
CA MET A 175 -24.59 39.29 -29.49
C MET A 175 -24.10 38.70 -28.17
N VAL A 176 -23.02 37.92 -28.20
CA VAL A 176 -22.36 37.45 -26.98
C VAL A 176 -21.94 38.64 -26.10
N GLY A 177 -22.18 38.54 -24.79
CA GLY A 177 -21.96 39.58 -23.79
C GLY A 177 -23.05 40.66 -23.73
N SER A 178 -24.17 40.47 -24.44
CA SER A 178 -25.27 41.44 -24.46
C SER A 178 -26.50 40.95 -23.71
N GLN A 179 -27.32 41.90 -23.27
CA GLN A 179 -28.60 41.63 -22.64
C GLN A 179 -29.72 42.29 -23.44
N ASP A 180 -30.78 41.52 -23.69
CA ASP A 180 -31.96 41.98 -24.39
C ASP A 180 -33.23 41.48 -23.68
N GLY A 181 -34.39 41.66 -24.28
CA GLY A 181 -35.63 41.18 -23.71
C GLY A 181 -36.82 41.41 -24.61
N GLY A 182 -37.94 40.83 -24.23
CA GLY A 182 -39.19 40.95 -24.97
C GLY A 182 -40.38 41.19 -24.06
N ARG A 183 -41.58 41.08 -24.63
CA ARG A 183 -42.84 40.98 -23.92
C ARG A 183 -43.65 39.92 -24.61
N ILE A 184 -43.97 38.85 -23.89
CA ILE A 184 -44.94 37.88 -24.39
C ILE A 184 -46.33 38.48 -24.14
N ASP A 185 -46.94 39.02 -25.19
CA ASP A 185 -48.17 39.82 -25.10
C ASP A 185 -49.44 38.95 -25.23
N THR A 186 -49.34 37.74 -25.80
CA THR A 186 -50.46 36.77 -25.93
C THR A 186 -49.99 35.31 -25.94
N LEU A 187 -50.92 34.36 -25.75
CA LEU A 187 -50.66 32.89 -25.85
C LEU A 187 -50.17 32.40 -27.23
N LYS A 188 -50.01 33.28 -28.23
CA LYS A 188 -49.50 32.96 -29.57
C LYS A 188 -48.26 33.76 -29.95
N ASP A 189 -47.72 34.49 -28.98
CA ASP A 189 -46.53 35.31 -29.18
C ASP A 189 -45.27 34.45 -29.10
N ALA A 190 -44.36 34.67 -30.03
CA ALA A 190 -43.11 33.95 -30.13
C ALA A 190 -42.04 34.95 -30.54
N ASP A 191 -41.08 35.15 -29.66
CA ASP A 191 -39.99 36.09 -29.82
C ASP A 191 -38.76 35.35 -30.32
N PHE A 192 -38.16 35.82 -31.41
CA PHE A 192 -37.00 35.21 -32.05
C PHE A 192 -35.78 36.12 -31.94
N PHE A 193 -34.70 35.55 -31.40
CA PHE A 193 -33.37 36.14 -31.42
C PHE A 193 -32.48 35.36 -32.39
N LYS A 194 -31.63 36.08 -33.12
CA LYS A 194 -30.64 35.50 -34.05
C LYS A 194 -29.28 35.49 -33.35
N LEU A 195 -28.67 34.31 -33.30
CA LEU A 195 -27.35 34.07 -32.74
C LEU A 195 -26.41 33.74 -33.90
N ASP A 196 -25.35 34.52 -34.09
CA ASP A 196 -24.35 34.29 -35.15
C ASP A 196 -22.99 34.01 -34.52
N PHE A 197 -22.44 32.82 -34.76
CA PHE A 197 -21.13 32.39 -34.27
C PHE A 197 -20.13 32.32 -35.41
N THR A 198 -18.99 33.00 -35.26
CA THR A 198 -17.89 33.00 -36.25
C THR A 198 -16.83 31.94 -35.98
N GLU A 199 -16.78 31.44 -34.75
CA GLU A 199 -15.91 30.38 -34.24
C GLU A 199 -16.71 29.52 -33.24
N SER A 200 -16.16 28.38 -32.83
CA SER A 200 -16.80 27.52 -31.84
C SER A 200 -16.78 28.22 -30.48
N ASN A 201 -17.94 28.35 -29.81
CA ASN A 201 -18.05 29.05 -28.53
C ASN A 201 -18.92 28.26 -27.54
N HIS A 202 -18.47 28.19 -26.28
CA HIS A 202 -19.28 27.73 -25.16
C HIS A 202 -20.03 28.92 -24.57
N VAL A 203 -21.36 28.90 -24.60
CA VAL A 203 -22.18 30.08 -24.26
C VAL A 203 -23.38 29.73 -23.41
N ILE A 204 -23.74 30.69 -22.55
CA ILE A 204 -24.91 30.64 -21.70
C ILE A 204 -25.95 31.66 -22.18
N ILE A 205 -27.19 31.21 -22.29
CA ILE A 205 -28.38 32.02 -22.53
C ILE A 205 -29.32 31.87 -21.32
N ASP A 206 -29.38 32.89 -20.46
CA ASP A 206 -30.30 32.95 -19.30
C ASP A 206 -31.47 33.87 -19.64
N ALA A 207 -32.71 33.40 -19.48
CA ALA A 207 -33.89 34.23 -19.66
C ALA A 207 -34.82 34.24 -18.45
N ARG A 208 -35.22 35.43 -17.97
CA ARG A 208 -36.04 35.61 -16.76
C ARG A 208 -37.27 36.48 -16.98
N SER A 209 -38.43 36.03 -16.52
CA SER A 209 -39.67 36.81 -16.48
C SER A 209 -39.74 37.69 -15.23
N ALA A 210 -40.13 38.96 -15.42
CA ALA A 210 -40.42 39.93 -14.35
C ALA A 210 -41.51 39.51 -13.37
N ASP A 211 -42.62 38.99 -13.92
CA ASP A 211 -43.89 38.86 -13.22
C ASP A 211 -44.17 37.41 -12.78
N VAL A 212 -43.12 36.58 -12.68
CA VAL A 212 -43.24 35.16 -12.28
C VAL A 212 -44.06 34.33 -13.28
N SER A 213 -44.07 34.74 -14.55
CA SER A 213 -44.79 34.05 -15.63
C SER A 213 -43.87 33.06 -16.37
N PRO A 214 -44.34 31.86 -16.76
CA PRO A 214 -43.48 30.88 -17.41
C PRO A 214 -43.05 31.26 -18.81
N LEU A 215 -41.75 31.09 -19.05
CA LEU A 215 -41.10 31.15 -20.34
C LEU A 215 -40.72 29.73 -20.78
N ASP A 216 -40.71 29.52 -22.08
CA ASP A 216 -40.25 28.30 -22.73
C ASP A 216 -39.37 28.69 -23.92
N ALA A 217 -38.42 27.85 -24.29
CA ALA A 217 -37.46 28.12 -25.37
C ALA A 217 -37.35 26.94 -26.32
N VAL A 218 -36.91 27.24 -27.56
CA VAL A 218 -36.43 26.25 -28.53
C VAL A 218 -35.24 26.85 -29.26
N LEU A 219 -34.16 26.08 -29.38
CA LEU A 219 -33.00 26.45 -30.18
C LEU A 219 -33.14 25.86 -31.57
N LEU A 220 -33.05 26.70 -32.59
CA LEU A 220 -33.24 26.33 -33.99
C LEU A 220 -31.97 26.57 -34.82
N ASP A 221 -31.71 25.71 -35.79
CA ASP A 221 -30.62 25.89 -36.76
C ASP A 221 -30.96 26.94 -37.84
N ALA A 222 -30.04 27.17 -38.77
CA ALA A 222 -30.24 28.09 -39.89
C ALA A 222 -31.41 27.72 -40.82
N ASN A 223 -31.90 26.48 -40.78
CA ASN A 223 -33.04 25.98 -41.57
C ASN A 223 -34.36 26.02 -40.78
N GLY A 224 -34.33 26.38 -39.50
CA GLY A 224 -35.48 26.36 -38.59
C GLY A 224 -35.81 24.97 -38.04
N GLU A 225 -34.89 24.00 -38.14
CA GLU A 225 -35.00 22.70 -37.48
C GLU A 225 -34.51 22.81 -36.03
N GLU A 226 -35.19 22.10 -35.13
CA GLU A 226 -34.89 22.08 -33.70
C GLU A 226 -33.57 21.37 -33.43
N VAL A 227 -32.66 22.06 -32.74
CA VAL A 227 -31.33 21.57 -32.36
C VAL A 227 -31.35 21.09 -30.91
N SER A 228 -31.98 21.85 -30.03
CA SER A 228 -32.12 21.55 -28.60
C SER A 228 -33.46 22.09 -28.08
N SER A 229 -34.07 21.37 -27.14
CA SER A 229 -35.38 21.70 -26.55
C SER A 229 -35.50 21.35 -25.06
N ASN A 230 -34.41 20.94 -24.42
CA ASN A 230 -34.38 20.51 -23.01
C ASN A 230 -33.64 21.56 -22.18
N PHE A 231 -34.30 22.69 -21.92
CA PHE A 231 -33.71 23.79 -21.17
C PHE A 231 -34.04 23.70 -19.69
N ALA A 232 -33.08 24.09 -18.83
CA ALA A 232 -33.27 24.04 -17.39
C ALA A 232 -34.26 25.14 -16.94
N PRO A 233 -35.43 24.80 -16.36
CA PRO A 233 -36.42 25.80 -15.96
C PRO A 233 -35.97 26.62 -14.74
N LEU A 234 -36.10 27.95 -14.82
CA LEU A 234 -35.79 28.85 -13.70
C LEU A 234 -37.02 29.05 -12.78
N SER A 235 -36.84 29.09 -11.46
CA SER A 235 -37.87 29.41 -10.43
C SER A 235 -37.35 30.44 -9.39
N LEU A 236 -38.22 31.17 -8.69
CA LEU A 236 -37.81 32.16 -7.66
C LEU A 236 -37.56 31.49 -6.29
N ARG A 237 -36.43 31.81 -5.63
CA ARG A 237 -36.11 31.33 -4.27
C ARG A 237 -37.19 31.78 -3.26
N GLY A 238 -37.71 30.84 -2.46
CA GLY A 238 -38.39 31.15 -1.19
C GLY A 238 -39.93 31.12 -1.16
N PHE A 239 -40.60 30.88 -2.28
CA PHE A 239 -42.05 30.69 -2.31
C PHE A 239 -42.36 29.49 -3.20
N GLY A 240 -42.84 28.38 -2.64
CA GLY A 240 -43.07 27.11 -3.36
C GLY A 240 -44.11 27.19 -4.48
N SER A 241 -43.79 27.84 -5.60
CA SER A 241 -44.59 27.87 -6.83
C SER A 241 -44.04 26.87 -7.86
N LEU A 242 -44.90 25.94 -8.27
CA LEU A 242 -44.67 24.84 -9.23
C LEU A 242 -44.52 25.27 -10.70
N PHE A 243 -44.09 26.51 -11.00
CA PHE A 243 -44.04 27.01 -12.38
C PHE A 243 -42.67 27.62 -12.70
N PRO A 244 -42.04 27.25 -13.85
CA PRO A 244 -40.88 27.94 -14.37
C PRO A 244 -41.24 29.41 -14.59
N ILE A 245 -40.28 30.32 -14.47
CA ILE A 245 -40.42 31.76 -14.76
C ILE A 245 -39.37 32.20 -15.80
N GLY A 246 -38.64 31.25 -16.35
CA GLY A 246 -37.44 31.48 -17.14
C GLY A 246 -36.77 30.15 -17.55
N PHE A 247 -35.68 30.24 -18.29
CA PHE A 247 -34.88 29.09 -18.72
C PHE A 247 -33.39 29.46 -18.82
N ASP A 248 -32.52 28.47 -18.65
CA ASP A 248 -31.09 28.56 -18.98
C ASP A 248 -30.76 27.59 -20.13
N ILE A 249 -29.92 28.03 -21.07
CA ILE A 249 -29.34 27.23 -22.15
C ILE A 249 -27.82 27.35 -22.03
N GLU A 250 -27.12 26.23 -21.99
CA GLU A 250 -25.66 26.16 -21.96
C GLU A 250 -25.25 25.10 -22.98
N GLU A 251 -24.61 25.54 -24.07
CA GLU A 251 -24.37 24.69 -25.25
C GLU A 251 -23.08 25.13 -25.95
N ASP A 252 -22.41 24.15 -26.56
CA ASP A 252 -21.34 24.40 -27.52
C ASP A 252 -21.92 24.70 -28.91
N PHE A 253 -21.64 25.91 -29.40
CA PHE A 253 -22.05 26.31 -30.74
C PHE A 253 -20.89 26.24 -31.71
N GLU A 254 -21.03 25.42 -32.74
CA GLU A 254 -20.14 25.46 -33.90
C GLU A 254 -20.34 26.73 -34.75
N PRO A 255 -19.38 27.12 -35.60
CA PRO A 255 -19.51 28.29 -36.46
C PRO A 255 -20.75 28.20 -37.36
N GLY A 256 -21.71 29.10 -37.16
CA GLY A 256 -23.03 29.00 -37.78
C GLY A 256 -24.00 30.07 -37.32
N THR A 257 -25.20 30.02 -37.90
CA THR A 257 -26.33 30.87 -37.48
C THR A 257 -27.38 30.00 -36.81
N TYR A 258 -27.79 30.41 -35.62
CA TYR A 258 -28.82 29.78 -34.81
C TYR A 258 -29.90 30.79 -34.44
N TYR A 259 -31.04 30.30 -33.98
CA TYR A 259 -32.15 31.14 -33.56
C TYR A 259 -32.72 30.64 -32.24
N LEU A 260 -32.76 31.53 -31.26
CA LEU A 260 -33.46 31.30 -30.00
C LEU A 260 -34.91 31.74 -30.17
N LYS A 261 -35.84 30.80 -30.03
CA LYS A 261 -37.28 31.06 -30.03
C LYS A 261 -37.80 31.02 -28.59
N VAL A 262 -38.25 32.14 -28.06
CA VAL A 262 -38.85 32.26 -26.73
C VAL A 262 -40.38 32.33 -26.83
N THR A 263 -41.06 31.54 -26.01
CA THR A 263 -42.54 31.44 -25.98
C THR A 263 -43.05 31.31 -24.54
N SER A 264 -44.37 31.13 -24.38
CA SER A 264 -44.98 30.77 -23.09
C SER A 264 -45.65 29.39 -23.19
N PRO A 265 -45.46 28.49 -22.20
CA PRO A 265 -45.94 27.11 -22.24
C PRO A 265 -47.47 26.95 -22.16
N PHE A 266 -48.22 28.04 -22.01
CA PHE A 266 -49.69 28.03 -22.06
C PHE A 266 -50.28 28.19 -23.47
N ALA A 267 -49.46 28.15 -24.53
CA ALA A 267 -49.91 28.19 -25.92
C ALA A 267 -50.61 26.86 -26.31
N PRO A 268 -51.89 26.86 -26.71
CA PRO A 268 -52.52 25.63 -27.18
C PRO A 268 -51.95 25.20 -28.54
N GLU A 269 -51.74 23.90 -28.73
CA GLU A 269 -51.38 23.33 -30.03
C GLU A 269 -52.40 23.72 -31.12
N PRO A 270 -51.97 23.83 -32.39
CA PRO A 270 -52.85 24.22 -33.48
C PRO A 270 -53.96 23.18 -33.71
N GLY A 271 -55.09 23.32 -33.01
CA GLY A 271 -56.27 22.46 -33.20
C GLY A 271 -57.30 22.39 -32.07
N GLU A 272 -57.02 22.88 -30.86
CA GLU A 272 -57.96 22.75 -29.72
C GLU A 272 -58.83 24.00 -29.50
N GLU A 273 -60.15 23.80 -29.30
CA GLU A 273 -61.11 24.87 -29.01
C GLU A 273 -61.00 25.34 -27.55
N GLU A 274 -61.03 26.66 -27.34
CA GLU A 274 -60.97 27.35 -26.03
C GLU A 274 -62.04 26.82 -25.04
N SER A 275 -61.62 26.42 -23.85
CA SER A 275 -62.53 26.05 -22.75
C SER A 275 -62.82 27.25 -21.82
N GLU A 276 -64.08 27.34 -21.37
CA GLU A 276 -64.61 28.39 -20.49
C GLU A 276 -64.18 28.18 -19.02
N GLU A 277 -62.97 28.59 -18.63
CA GLU A 277 -62.62 28.84 -17.22
C GLU A 277 -62.04 30.24 -17.01
N PRO A 278 -62.18 30.86 -15.81
CA PRO A 278 -61.94 32.29 -15.62
C PRO A 278 -60.45 32.61 -15.72
N GLN A 279 -60.06 33.06 -16.90
CA GLN A 279 -58.75 33.58 -17.26
C GLN A 279 -58.33 34.67 -16.24
N LEU A 280 -57.21 34.45 -15.54
CA LEU A 280 -56.48 35.53 -14.89
C LEU A 280 -56.21 36.61 -15.95
N PRO A 281 -56.32 37.91 -15.66
CA PRO A 281 -56.07 38.94 -16.65
C PRO A 281 -54.59 38.85 -17.05
N TYR A 282 -54.30 38.25 -18.21
CA TYR A 282 -52.97 38.16 -18.79
C TYR A 282 -52.45 39.59 -18.96
N ARG A 283 -51.58 40.00 -18.04
CA ARG A 283 -50.73 41.16 -18.24
C ARG A 283 -49.64 40.73 -19.23
N SER A 284 -49.20 41.66 -20.08
CA SER A 284 -47.97 41.49 -20.85
C SER A 284 -46.85 41.01 -19.91
N ASN A 285 -46.12 39.96 -20.25
CA ASN A 285 -45.04 39.44 -19.41
C ASN A 285 -43.69 39.93 -19.93
N PRO A 286 -43.11 41.00 -19.38
CA PRO A 286 -41.76 41.41 -19.75
C PRO A 286 -40.76 40.38 -19.25
N TYR A 287 -39.79 40.05 -20.08
CA TYR A 287 -38.67 39.20 -19.73
C TYR A 287 -37.35 39.75 -20.26
N SER A 288 -36.24 39.33 -19.67
CA SER A 288 -34.87 39.56 -20.13
C SER A 288 -34.29 38.27 -20.68
N VAL A 289 -33.34 38.39 -21.62
CA VAL A 289 -32.44 37.32 -22.10
C VAL A 289 -31.02 37.87 -21.99
N LEU A 290 -30.19 37.24 -21.19
CA LEU A 290 -28.74 37.42 -21.15
C LEU A 290 -28.13 36.40 -22.11
N PHE A 291 -27.15 36.83 -22.89
CA PHE A 291 -26.36 35.93 -23.74
C PHE A 291 -24.89 36.26 -23.55
N PHE A 292 -24.12 35.32 -23.01
CA PHE A 292 -22.72 35.52 -22.63
C PHE A 292 -21.91 34.25 -22.89
N GLU A 293 -20.62 34.40 -23.15
CA GLU A 293 -19.67 33.29 -23.13
C GLU A 293 -19.59 32.77 -21.70
N ASP A 294 -19.50 31.45 -21.54
CA ASP A 294 -19.15 30.91 -20.23
C ASP A 294 -17.65 31.15 -19.98
N THR A 295 -17.37 32.33 -19.44
CA THR A 295 -16.02 32.74 -19.08
C THR A 295 -15.43 31.82 -18.01
N ASP A 296 -16.26 31.19 -17.17
CA ASP A 296 -15.78 30.31 -16.10
C ASP A 296 -15.12 29.05 -16.67
N TYR A 297 -15.76 28.37 -17.64
CA TYR A 297 -15.15 27.20 -18.30
C TYR A 297 -13.89 27.55 -19.11
N ILE A 298 -13.90 28.67 -19.84
CA ILE A 298 -12.73 29.13 -20.60
C ILE A 298 -11.58 29.50 -19.66
N GLU A 299 -11.85 30.19 -18.55
CA GLU A 299 -10.86 30.52 -17.53
C GLU A 299 -10.28 29.26 -16.88
N ILE A 300 -11.12 28.27 -16.55
CA ILE A 300 -10.65 26.98 -16.03
C ILE A 300 -9.75 26.30 -17.07
N LEU A 301 -10.13 26.28 -18.35
CA LEU A 301 -9.31 25.70 -19.43
C LEU A 301 -7.97 26.43 -19.60
N GLU A 302 -7.97 27.76 -19.63
CA GLU A 302 -6.74 28.56 -19.74
C GLU A 302 -5.84 28.36 -18.51
N ASP A 303 -6.42 28.28 -17.32
CA ASP A 303 -5.70 27.95 -16.09
C ASP A 303 -5.13 26.51 -16.16
N CYS A 304 -5.84 25.57 -16.76
CA CYS A 304 -5.34 24.21 -16.98
C CYS A 304 -4.16 24.16 -17.95
N GLU A 305 -4.25 24.87 -19.08
CA GLU A 305 -3.20 24.91 -20.09
C GLU A 305 -1.92 25.61 -19.60
N THR A 306 -2.06 26.54 -18.65
CA THR A 306 -0.94 27.33 -18.12
C THR A 306 -0.30 26.74 -16.87
N GLN A 307 -0.92 25.75 -16.22
CA GLN A 307 -0.33 25.04 -15.08
C GLN A 307 0.90 24.21 -15.48
N THR A 308 2.04 24.45 -14.83
CA THR A 308 3.32 23.78 -15.11
C THR A 308 3.31 22.28 -14.82
N ASP A 309 2.34 21.82 -14.04
CA ASP A 309 2.24 20.47 -13.50
C ASP A 309 1.07 19.71 -14.13
N ALA A 310 0.52 20.25 -15.22
CA ALA A 310 -0.62 19.72 -15.94
C ALA A 310 -0.39 18.26 -16.36
N LEU A 311 -1.35 17.41 -16.03
CA LEU A 311 -1.34 16.01 -16.43
C LEU A 311 -1.33 15.89 -17.95
N ASN A 312 -0.34 15.15 -18.47
CA ASN A 312 -0.17 14.95 -19.91
C ASN A 312 -0.17 13.45 -20.22
N ASP A 313 -1.36 12.86 -20.33
CA ASP A 313 -1.54 11.56 -20.98
C ASP A 313 -2.17 11.78 -22.36
N PRO A 314 -1.44 11.54 -23.47
CA PRO A 314 -1.97 11.75 -24.82
C PRO A 314 -3.11 10.79 -25.20
N GLN A 315 -3.42 9.79 -24.36
CA GLN A 315 -4.55 8.88 -24.55
C GLN A 315 -5.83 9.36 -23.85
N ILE A 316 -5.75 10.40 -23.02
CA ILE A 316 -6.87 11.01 -22.31
C ILE A 316 -7.19 12.32 -23.01
N THR A 317 -8.45 12.50 -23.42
CA THR A 317 -8.83 13.67 -24.23
C THR A 317 -9.87 14.58 -23.58
N ASP A 318 -10.31 14.25 -22.36
CA ASP A 318 -11.14 15.12 -21.53
C ASP A 318 -10.37 16.43 -21.25
N PRO A 319 -10.86 17.60 -21.73
CA PRO A 319 -10.09 18.84 -21.75
C PRO A 319 -9.60 19.32 -20.38
N LEU A 320 -10.33 19.01 -19.31
CA LEU A 320 -10.02 19.45 -17.95
C LEU A 320 -9.20 18.44 -17.14
N TYR A 321 -8.94 17.23 -17.66
CA TYR A 321 -8.15 16.22 -16.97
C TYR A 321 -6.76 16.73 -16.54
N ALA A 322 -6.17 17.57 -17.38
CA ALA A 322 -4.86 18.19 -17.13
C ALA A 322 -4.78 18.92 -15.77
N CYS A 323 -5.89 19.47 -15.30
CA CYS A 323 -6.03 20.14 -14.00
C CYS A 323 -6.32 19.23 -12.81
N GLN A 324 -6.69 17.96 -13.04
CA GLN A 324 -7.08 17.04 -11.98
C GLN A 324 -5.86 16.41 -11.30
N TRP A 325 -5.02 17.28 -10.72
CA TRP A 325 -3.74 16.93 -10.06
C TRP A 325 -3.85 15.85 -8.99
N HIS A 326 -5.03 15.69 -8.39
CA HIS A 326 -5.31 14.69 -7.37
C HIS A 326 -5.30 13.26 -7.92
N LEU A 327 -5.52 13.06 -9.24
CA LEU A 327 -5.53 11.75 -9.89
C LEU A 327 -4.10 11.25 -10.14
N SER A 328 -3.27 12.09 -10.74
CA SER A 328 -1.86 11.81 -10.92
C SER A 328 -1.05 13.12 -10.97
N SER A 329 0.18 13.11 -10.46
CA SER A 329 1.10 14.24 -10.51
C SER A 329 2.53 13.79 -10.19
N SER A 330 3.53 14.38 -10.85
CA SER A 330 4.94 14.19 -10.47
C SER A 330 5.43 15.20 -9.44
N GLU A 331 4.65 16.24 -9.15
CA GLU A 331 5.09 17.38 -8.32
C GLU A 331 4.20 17.62 -7.09
N ARG A 332 2.95 17.13 -7.11
CA ARG A 332 1.94 17.29 -6.05
C ARG A 332 1.56 15.94 -5.46
N GLN A 333 0.97 15.95 -4.27
CA GLN A 333 0.39 14.76 -3.67
C GLN A 333 -0.83 14.30 -4.48
N ASP A 334 -0.75 13.13 -5.09
CA ASP A 334 -1.83 12.50 -5.83
C ASP A 334 -2.29 11.20 -5.14
N ILE A 335 -3.17 10.45 -5.80
CA ILE A 335 -3.55 9.08 -5.40
C ILE A 335 -2.80 7.98 -6.15
N ASN A 336 -1.76 8.35 -6.91
CA ASN A 336 -1.00 7.47 -7.80
C ASN A 336 -1.91 6.56 -8.66
N LEU A 337 -2.72 7.17 -9.52
CA LEU A 337 -3.60 6.44 -10.43
C LEU A 337 -2.81 5.70 -11.52
N GLY A 338 -1.54 6.08 -11.75
CA GLY A 338 -0.52 5.25 -12.39
C GLY A 338 -0.96 4.60 -13.70
N SER A 339 -0.76 3.28 -13.79
CA SER A 339 -1.16 2.46 -14.94
C SER A 339 -2.60 1.90 -14.88
N VAL A 340 -3.36 2.20 -13.82
CA VAL A 340 -4.62 1.50 -13.48
C VAL A 340 -5.64 1.50 -14.63
N TRP A 341 -5.89 2.66 -15.24
CA TRP A 341 -6.82 2.74 -16.38
C TRP A 341 -6.26 2.07 -17.65
N ALA A 342 -4.95 2.08 -17.85
CA ALA A 342 -4.29 1.44 -18.99
C ALA A 342 -4.34 -0.10 -18.87
N ASP A 343 -4.32 -0.61 -17.64
CA ASP A 343 -4.56 -2.02 -17.31
C ASP A 343 -6.02 -2.46 -17.47
N GLY A 344 -6.93 -1.50 -17.72
CA GLY A 344 -8.34 -1.76 -18.01
C GLY A 344 -9.29 -1.64 -16.82
N PHE A 345 -8.80 -1.36 -15.61
CA PHE A 345 -9.65 -1.17 -14.43
C PHE A 345 -10.21 0.25 -14.42
N LYS A 346 -11.52 0.39 -14.59
CA LYS A 346 -12.22 1.68 -14.70
C LYS A 346 -13.49 1.74 -13.85
N GLY A 347 -13.80 0.68 -13.10
CA GLY A 347 -14.99 0.58 -12.26
C GLY A 347 -16.19 -0.06 -12.95
N GLU A 348 -16.02 -0.69 -14.11
CA GLU A 348 -17.12 -1.26 -14.89
C GLU A 348 -17.93 -2.28 -14.07
N GLY A 349 -19.25 -2.11 -14.01
CA GLY A 349 -20.14 -2.99 -13.25
C GLY A 349 -20.09 -2.81 -11.73
N ILE A 350 -19.37 -1.80 -11.23
CA ILE A 350 -19.35 -1.46 -9.81
C ILE A 350 -20.32 -0.32 -9.52
N ASN A 351 -21.27 -0.58 -8.63
CA ASN A 351 -22.33 0.35 -8.25
C ASN A 351 -21.95 1.19 -7.01
N VAL A 352 -21.98 2.51 -7.14
CA VAL A 352 -21.66 3.47 -6.07
C VAL A 352 -22.88 4.32 -5.74
N ALA A 353 -23.35 4.23 -4.50
CA ALA A 353 -24.43 5.08 -3.99
C ALA A 353 -23.84 6.40 -3.46
N ILE A 354 -24.39 7.53 -3.90
CA ILE A 354 -24.05 8.88 -3.44
C ILE A 354 -25.16 9.35 -2.51
N VAL A 355 -24.90 9.37 -1.20
CA VAL A 355 -25.89 9.82 -0.22
C VAL A 355 -25.56 11.24 0.19
N ASP A 356 -26.35 12.20 -0.29
CA ASP A 356 -26.01 13.62 -0.18
C ASP A 356 -27.25 14.53 -0.32
N ASP A 357 -27.09 15.75 -0.80
CA ASP A 357 -28.14 16.72 -1.15
C ASP A 357 -28.76 16.50 -2.54
N GLY A 358 -28.46 15.39 -3.21
CA GLY A 358 -28.95 15.07 -4.55
C GLY A 358 -27.84 15.07 -5.59
N MET A 359 -28.17 14.75 -6.84
CA MET A 359 -27.20 14.69 -7.93
C MET A 359 -27.86 15.12 -9.23
N TYR A 360 -27.24 16.04 -9.96
CA TYR A 360 -27.62 16.37 -11.33
C TYR A 360 -27.26 15.22 -12.26
N HIS A 361 -28.14 14.22 -12.29
CA HIS A 361 -27.99 12.99 -13.05
C HIS A 361 -27.92 13.17 -14.57
N ALA A 362 -28.38 14.31 -15.08
CA ALA A 362 -28.36 14.62 -16.50
C ALA A 362 -27.03 15.23 -16.97
N HIS A 363 -26.08 15.49 -16.06
CA HIS A 363 -24.77 16.05 -16.40
C HIS A 363 -24.12 15.26 -17.52
N GLU A 364 -23.70 15.89 -18.61
CA GLU A 364 -23.14 15.22 -19.79
C GLU A 364 -21.95 14.30 -19.45
N ASP A 365 -21.09 14.76 -18.55
CA ASP A 365 -19.94 14.03 -18.01
C ASP A 365 -20.32 12.89 -17.04
N LEU A 366 -21.60 12.74 -16.66
CA LEU A 366 -22.11 11.58 -15.93
C LEU A 366 -23.02 10.69 -16.79
N GLN A 367 -23.47 11.18 -17.95
CA GLN A 367 -24.44 10.48 -18.77
C GLN A 367 -23.94 9.09 -19.16
N GLY A 368 -24.78 8.08 -18.90
CA GLY A 368 -24.45 6.67 -19.13
C GLY A 368 -23.68 5.99 -17.99
N ASN A 369 -23.20 6.73 -16.99
CA ASN A 369 -22.75 6.17 -15.71
C ASN A 369 -23.85 6.24 -14.65
N VAL A 370 -24.90 7.06 -14.84
CA VAL A 370 -26.00 7.15 -13.87
C VAL A 370 -27.07 6.06 -14.07
N ASP A 371 -27.45 5.39 -12.99
CA ASP A 371 -28.67 4.57 -12.94
C ASP A 371 -29.83 5.36 -12.31
N ILE A 372 -30.66 5.95 -13.18
CA ILE A 372 -31.77 6.80 -12.77
C ILE A 372 -32.87 6.04 -12.02
N ASP A 373 -33.04 4.74 -12.28
CA ASP A 373 -34.10 3.93 -11.65
C ASP A 373 -33.81 3.67 -10.17
N LEU A 374 -32.54 3.80 -9.76
CA LEU A 374 -32.09 3.62 -8.39
C LEU A 374 -32.10 4.93 -7.59
N ASN A 375 -32.14 6.10 -8.23
CA ASN A 375 -32.14 7.38 -7.53
C ASN A 375 -33.37 7.54 -6.62
N PHE A 376 -33.22 8.26 -5.50
CA PHE A 376 -34.33 8.48 -4.57
C PHE A 376 -34.26 9.82 -3.83
N ASP A 377 -35.35 10.58 -3.82
CA ASP A 377 -35.49 11.84 -3.07
C ASP A 377 -36.32 11.66 -1.79
N TYR A 378 -35.77 12.06 -0.64
CA TYR A 378 -36.44 11.98 0.66
C TYR A 378 -37.18 13.25 1.08
N GLY A 379 -37.02 14.36 0.37
CA GLY A 379 -37.53 15.69 0.68
C GLY A 379 -38.97 15.95 0.24
N ASP A 380 -39.34 15.59 -0.99
CA ASP A 380 -40.68 15.88 -1.54
C ASP A 380 -41.26 14.78 -2.44
N ASN A 381 -40.51 13.70 -2.70
CA ASN A 381 -40.98 12.52 -3.42
C ASN A 381 -41.38 12.82 -4.90
N GLU A 382 -40.88 13.94 -5.45
CA GLU A 382 -40.79 14.27 -6.88
C GLU A 382 -39.30 14.48 -7.27
N ASP A 383 -39.03 15.09 -8.42
CA ASP A 383 -37.74 15.09 -9.13
C ASP A 383 -36.51 15.30 -8.21
N ILE A 384 -35.51 14.43 -8.34
CA ILE A 384 -34.30 14.28 -7.48
C ILE A 384 -33.32 15.47 -7.56
N TYR A 385 -33.74 16.57 -8.20
CA TYR A 385 -32.90 17.68 -8.57
C TYR A 385 -33.44 18.99 -7.99
N SER A 386 -32.70 19.53 -7.03
CA SER A 386 -32.76 20.93 -6.65
C SER A 386 -31.53 21.63 -7.22
N ARG A 387 -31.71 22.55 -8.15
CA ARG A 387 -30.62 23.38 -8.73
C ARG A 387 -29.89 24.30 -7.74
N PHE A 388 -30.24 24.24 -6.44
CA PHE A 388 -29.54 24.92 -5.35
C PHE A 388 -28.69 23.96 -4.49
N GLU A 389 -28.77 22.66 -4.77
CA GLU A 389 -28.07 21.56 -4.09
C GLU A 389 -27.02 21.03 -5.06
N HIS A 390 -25.76 21.32 -4.77
CA HIS A 390 -24.62 21.19 -5.71
C HIS A 390 -23.62 20.12 -5.23
N HIS A 391 -23.67 19.77 -3.94
CA HIS A 391 -22.60 19.03 -3.27
C HIS A 391 -22.55 17.58 -3.75
N GLY A 392 -23.67 16.87 -3.82
CA GLY A 392 -23.71 15.51 -4.33
C GLY A 392 -23.39 15.40 -5.83
N THR A 393 -23.61 16.46 -6.61
CA THR A 393 -23.15 16.54 -8.02
C THR A 393 -21.63 16.58 -8.08
N HIS A 394 -20.96 17.45 -7.30
CA HIS A 394 -19.49 17.49 -7.21
C HIS A 394 -18.90 16.14 -6.81
N VAL A 395 -19.48 15.50 -5.79
CA VAL A 395 -19.08 14.18 -5.29
C VAL A 395 -19.19 13.12 -6.39
N SER A 396 -20.27 13.16 -7.18
CA SER A 396 -20.52 12.19 -8.25
C SER A 396 -19.52 12.29 -9.39
N GLY A 397 -19.13 13.51 -9.79
CA GLY A 397 -18.09 13.71 -10.81
C GLY A 397 -16.71 13.21 -10.37
N ILE A 398 -16.35 13.39 -9.10
CA ILE A 398 -15.08 12.88 -8.56
C ILE A 398 -15.05 11.34 -8.61
N VAL A 399 -16.16 10.68 -8.30
CA VAL A 399 -16.25 9.21 -8.37
C VAL A 399 -16.24 8.73 -9.82
N ALA A 400 -17.14 9.25 -10.66
CA ALA A 400 -17.52 8.61 -11.92
C ALA A 400 -17.77 9.58 -13.09
N GLY A 401 -17.15 10.76 -13.12
CA GLY A 401 -17.01 11.55 -14.36
C GLY A 401 -16.48 10.66 -15.49
N ARG A 402 -17.12 10.69 -16.64
CA ARG A 402 -17.03 9.63 -17.64
C ARG A 402 -15.79 9.82 -18.52
N ASP A 403 -15.28 8.72 -19.09
CA ASP A 403 -14.23 8.78 -20.11
C ASP A 403 -14.81 9.05 -21.51
N ASN A 404 -15.47 10.20 -21.71
CA ASN A 404 -16.23 10.54 -22.92
C ASN A 404 -15.72 11.77 -23.69
N ASP A 405 -14.48 12.20 -23.45
CA ASP A 405 -13.79 13.24 -24.21
C ASP A 405 -14.39 14.65 -24.01
N ILE A 406 -15.06 14.87 -22.87
CA ILE A 406 -15.60 16.16 -22.43
C ILE A 406 -15.18 16.39 -20.97
N GLY A 407 -15.15 17.65 -20.53
CA GLY A 407 -15.01 17.95 -19.11
C GLY A 407 -13.84 17.30 -18.38
N VAL A 408 -14.20 16.68 -17.24
CA VAL A 408 -13.30 16.06 -16.26
C VAL A 408 -13.35 14.54 -16.40
N ARG A 409 -12.54 13.84 -15.60
CA ARG A 409 -12.61 12.38 -15.47
C ARG A 409 -12.67 11.99 -14.01
N GLY A 410 -13.62 11.13 -13.65
CA GLY A 410 -13.74 10.57 -12.30
C GLY A 410 -12.67 9.51 -12.05
N VAL A 411 -12.43 9.18 -10.78
CA VAL A 411 -11.47 8.13 -10.38
C VAL A 411 -11.84 6.78 -10.99
N ALA A 412 -13.13 6.41 -10.94
CA ALA A 412 -13.70 5.21 -11.52
C ALA A 412 -14.67 5.59 -12.66
N PRO A 413 -14.15 6.00 -13.84
CA PRO A 413 -14.93 6.67 -14.88
C PRO A 413 -15.96 5.79 -15.60
N ARG A 414 -16.08 4.51 -15.20
CA ARG A 414 -17.10 3.57 -15.68
C ARG A 414 -17.88 2.88 -14.55
N ALA A 415 -17.73 3.37 -13.32
CA ALA A 415 -18.61 2.97 -12.24
C ALA A 415 -20.03 3.49 -12.48
N THR A 416 -21.02 2.70 -12.08
CA THR A 416 -22.41 3.13 -12.10
C THR A 416 -22.72 3.91 -10.82
N VAL A 417 -23.21 5.14 -10.92
CA VAL A 417 -23.57 5.98 -9.78
C VAL A 417 -25.09 6.22 -9.70
N TYR A 418 -25.60 6.37 -8.49
CA TYR A 418 -26.96 6.82 -8.23
C TYR A 418 -27.03 7.61 -6.92
N GLY A 419 -27.91 8.60 -6.87
CA GLY A 419 -28.03 9.57 -5.80
C GLY A 419 -29.23 9.33 -4.89
N TYR A 420 -29.01 9.46 -3.59
CA TYR A 420 -30.03 9.54 -2.57
C TYR A 420 -30.06 10.96 -1.99
N ASN A 421 -31.04 11.79 -2.38
CA ASN A 421 -31.22 13.14 -1.85
C ASN A 421 -31.79 13.05 -0.43
N PHE A 422 -30.89 12.97 0.55
CA PHE A 422 -31.21 12.94 1.97
C PHE A 422 -31.06 14.31 2.62
N LEU A 423 -30.06 15.10 2.23
CA LEU A 423 -29.72 16.37 2.88
C LEU A 423 -30.50 17.57 2.33
N GLY A 424 -30.94 17.53 1.07
CA GLY A 424 -31.70 18.62 0.43
C GLY A 424 -33.15 18.76 0.93
N GLY A 425 -33.73 17.64 1.37
CA GLY A 425 -35.08 17.61 1.91
C GLY A 425 -35.22 18.28 3.27
N ARG A 426 -35.98 19.39 3.36
CA ARG A 426 -36.33 20.08 4.63
C ARG A 426 -37.11 19.22 5.65
N ASN A 427 -37.48 17.99 5.29
CA ASN A 427 -38.32 17.07 6.09
C ASN A 427 -37.70 15.66 6.29
N SER A 428 -36.41 15.46 5.97
CA SER A 428 -35.77 14.14 6.14
C SER A 428 -35.81 13.64 7.58
N THR A 429 -36.22 12.38 7.75
CA THR A 429 -36.38 11.73 9.05
C THR A 429 -35.29 10.69 9.32
N VAL A 430 -35.17 10.23 10.57
CA VAL A 430 -34.31 9.09 10.93
C VAL A 430 -34.63 7.84 10.10
N LEU A 431 -35.89 7.60 9.73
CA LEU A 431 -36.25 6.46 8.89
C LEU A 431 -35.73 6.63 7.45
N ASN A 432 -35.69 7.87 6.95
CA ASN A 432 -35.11 8.17 5.65
C ASN A 432 -33.61 7.92 5.65
N LEU A 433 -32.92 8.31 6.72
CA LEU A 433 -31.49 8.00 6.89
C LEU A 433 -31.23 6.49 6.88
N LEU A 434 -32.02 5.70 7.62
CA LEU A 434 -31.88 4.24 7.66
C LEU A 434 -32.12 3.60 6.29
N ASP A 435 -33.13 4.08 5.58
CA ASP A 435 -33.42 3.64 4.23
C ASP A 435 -32.29 4.02 3.27
N ALA A 436 -31.76 5.24 3.32
CA ALA A 436 -30.65 5.67 2.47
C ALA A 436 -29.39 4.79 2.66
N MET A 437 -29.13 4.36 3.89
CA MET A 437 -28.00 3.46 4.19
C MET A 437 -28.23 2.00 3.74
N THR A 438 -29.47 1.57 3.49
CA THR A 438 -29.80 0.16 3.23
C THR A 438 -30.53 -0.08 1.91
N ARG A 439 -30.97 0.97 1.23
CA ARG A 439 -31.67 0.92 -0.05
C ARG A 439 -30.73 0.38 -1.11
N ASN A 440 -31.24 -0.57 -1.88
CA ASN A 440 -30.47 -1.30 -2.88
C ASN A 440 -29.21 -1.99 -2.33
N ALA A 441 -29.15 -2.31 -1.02
CA ALA A 441 -27.95 -2.88 -0.42
C ALA A 441 -27.37 -4.06 -1.21
N GLU A 442 -28.21 -5.00 -1.69
CA GLU A 442 -27.77 -6.16 -2.49
C GLU A 442 -26.99 -5.75 -3.75
N GLY A 443 -27.29 -4.59 -4.34
CA GLY A 443 -26.62 -4.04 -5.51
C GLY A 443 -25.57 -2.96 -5.21
N THR A 444 -25.50 -2.37 -4.01
CA THR A 444 -24.57 -1.28 -3.66
C THR A 444 -23.19 -1.83 -3.25
N ALA A 445 -22.19 -1.63 -4.10
CA ALA A 445 -20.81 -2.02 -3.81
C ALA A 445 -20.13 -1.04 -2.85
N VAL A 446 -20.26 0.26 -3.12
CA VAL A 446 -19.65 1.34 -2.36
C VAL A 446 -20.74 2.37 -2.04
N SER A 447 -20.72 2.91 -0.82
CA SER A 447 -21.58 4.02 -0.41
C SER A 447 -20.70 5.18 0.00
N ASN A 448 -20.81 6.29 -0.73
CA ASN A 448 -20.17 7.54 -0.41
C ASN A 448 -21.10 8.40 0.46
N ASN A 449 -20.53 8.96 1.53
CA ASN A 449 -21.23 9.79 2.50
C ASN A 449 -20.34 10.98 2.87
N SER A 450 -20.39 12.04 2.05
CA SER A 450 -19.63 13.28 2.30
C SER A 450 -20.33 14.23 3.27
N TRP A 451 -20.86 13.69 4.36
CA TRP A 451 -21.61 14.43 5.39
C TRP A 451 -21.42 13.79 6.77
N GLY A 452 -21.69 14.55 7.82
CA GLY A 452 -21.47 14.14 9.20
C GLY A 452 -22.38 14.86 10.19
N TRP A 453 -21.94 14.97 11.44
CA TRP A 453 -22.61 15.83 12.41
C TRP A 453 -22.17 17.29 12.16
N SER A 454 -22.58 18.22 13.03
CA SER A 454 -22.09 19.59 12.96
C SER A 454 -20.63 19.64 13.43
N ASP A 455 -19.73 20.05 12.54
CA ASP A 455 -18.30 20.29 12.76
C ASP A 455 -18.03 21.32 13.88
N GLY A 456 -17.99 20.85 15.13
CA GLY A 456 -17.77 21.66 16.32
C GLY A 456 -17.38 20.76 17.49
N PRO A 457 -16.78 21.29 18.56
CA PRO A 457 -16.06 20.50 19.57
C PRO A 457 -16.96 19.61 20.48
N GLY A 458 -18.24 19.45 20.12
CA GLY A 458 -19.24 18.72 20.86
C GLY A 458 -19.41 17.27 20.40
N LEU A 459 -19.85 16.42 21.32
CA LEU A 459 -20.18 15.05 20.98
C LEU A 459 -21.50 14.97 20.20
N SER A 460 -21.47 14.23 19.10
CA SER A 460 -22.68 13.84 18.38
C SER A 460 -23.62 12.97 19.25
N PRO A 461 -24.95 13.00 19.03
CA PRO A 461 -25.91 12.18 19.80
C PRO A 461 -25.76 10.70 19.45
N SER A 462 -26.14 9.78 20.35
CA SER A 462 -26.06 8.34 20.06
C SER A 462 -27.06 7.86 19.00
N LEU A 463 -26.58 7.09 18.01
CA LEU A 463 -27.24 6.66 16.77
C LEU A 463 -27.22 5.14 16.61
N SER A 464 -27.51 4.41 17.70
CA SER A 464 -27.56 2.94 17.70
C SER A 464 -28.41 2.32 16.57
N PHE A 465 -29.46 3.00 16.10
CA PHE A 465 -30.26 2.56 14.96
C PHE A 465 -29.51 2.67 13.62
N TRP A 466 -28.75 3.73 13.41
CA TRP A 466 -27.96 3.94 12.19
C TRP A 466 -26.83 2.90 12.09
N ARG A 467 -26.17 2.57 13.21
CA ARG A 467 -25.19 1.46 13.22
C ARG A 467 -25.79 0.15 12.72
N ASN A 468 -27.02 -0.17 13.12
CA ASN A 468 -27.68 -1.38 12.63
C ASN A 468 -27.89 -1.36 11.11
N ALA A 469 -28.12 -0.19 10.50
CA ALA A 469 -28.19 -0.05 9.05
C ALA A 469 -26.83 -0.29 8.38
N ILE A 470 -25.75 0.28 8.91
CA ILE A 470 -24.39 -0.01 8.43
C ILE A 470 -24.06 -1.51 8.57
N ARG A 471 -24.42 -2.13 9.69
CA ARG A 471 -24.24 -3.58 9.89
C ARG A 471 -25.07 -4.42 8.93
N TYR A 472 -26.25 -3.95 8.57
CA TYR A 472 -27.07 -4.61 7.55
C TYR A 472 -26.36 -4.58 6.19
N GLY A 473 -25.90 -3.41 5.73
CA GLY A 473 -25.22 -3.30 4.44
C GLY A 473 -23.87 -4.00 4.39
N THR A 474 -23.06 -3.93 5.45
CA THR A 474 -21.78 -4.67 5.53
C THR A 474 -21.96 -6.20 5.62
N THR A 475 -23.13 -6.69 6.02
CA THR A 475 -23.42 -8.13 6.10
C THR A 475 -24.10 -8.67 4.85
N PHE A 476 -25.08 -7.95 4.32
CA PHE A 476 -25.98 -8.43 3.26
C PHE A 476 -25.81 -7.69 1.93
N GLY A 477 -25.14 -6.53 1.94
CA GLY A 477 -24.95 -5.74 0.73
C GLY A 477 -24.04 -6.42 -0.28
N TYR A 478 -24.11 -5.98 -1.53
CA TYR A 478 -23.31 -6.47 -2.65
C TYR A 478 -23.23 -8.01 -2.72
N ASP A 479 -24.39 -8.66 -2.82
CA ASP A 479 -24.54 -10.12 -2.82
C ASP A 479 -23.85 -10.83 -1.62
N GLY A 480 -23.85 -10.19 -0.45
CA GLY A 480 -23.24 -10.72 0.78
C GLY A 480 -21.73 -10.51 0.91
N LYS A 481 -21.08 -9.81 -0.05
CA LYS A 481 -19.69 -9.32 0.08
C LYS A 481 -19.60 -8.06 0.96
N GLY A 482 -20.74 -7.41 1.18
CA GLY A 482 -20.95 -6.22 1.99
C GLY A 482 -20.65 -4.93 1.25
N THR A 483 -21.49 -3.93 1.51
CA THR A 483 -21.28 -2.54 1.04
C THR A 483 -20.09 -1.93 1.77
N PHE A 484 -19.20 -1.29 1.02
CA PHE A 484 -18.07 -0.53 1.55
C PHE A 484 -18.51 0.92 1.82
N TYR A 485 -18.65 1.31 3.08
CA TYR A 485 -19.09 2.65 3.47
C TYR A 485 -17.90 3.58 3.68
N VAL A 486 -17.87 4.70 2.96
CA VAL A 486 -16.91 5.77 3.13
C VAL A 486 -17.62 6.99 3.70
N PHE A 487 -17.05 7.58 4.74
CA PHE A 487 -17.52 8.82 5.34
C PHE A 487 -16.40 9.85 5.33
N ALA A 488 -16.72 11.10 5.01
CA ALA A 488 -15.83 12.22 5.25
C ALA A 488 -15.55 12.35 6.76
N ALA A 489 -14.28 12.55 7.14
CA ALA A 489 -13.90 12.56 8.55
C ALA A 489 -14.29 13.82 9.33
N GLY A 490 -14.75 14.87 8.65
CA GLY A 490 -15.16 16.16 9.23
C GLY A 490 -14.24 17.33 8.86
N ASN A 491 -14.74 18.57 8.97
CA ASN A 491 -14.01 19.80 8.62
C ASN A 491 -13.83 20.77 9.82
N GLY A 492 -14.08 20.30 11.04
CA GLY A 492 -14.13 21.10 12.27
C GLY A 492 -12.81 21.34 12.98
N HIS A 493 -11.66 20.93 12.42
CA HIS A 493 -10.39 20.96 13.18
C HIS A 493 -10.03 22.35 13.72
N LEU A 494 -10.20 23.41 12.92
CA LEU A 494 -9.92 24.79 13.34
C LEU A 494 -10.86 25.29 14.46
N LEU A 495 -11.99 24.61 14.64
CA LEU A 495 -12.97 24.86 15.71
C LEU A 495 -12.70 23.99 16.94
N GLY A 496 -11.64 23.18 16.93
CA GLY A 496 -11.29 22.27 18.03
C GLY A 496 -11.99 20.93 18.00
N ASP A 497 -12.54 20.56 16.84
CA ASP A 497 -13.17 19.26 16.64
C ASP A 497 -12.16 18.14 16.40
N ASP A 498 -12.63 16.90 16.57
CA ASP A 498 -11.90 15.65 16.39
C ASP A 498 -12.86 14.58 15.86
N SER A 499 -12.44 13.81 14.86
CA SER A 499 -13.29 12.85 14.15
C SER A 499 -13.81 11.75 15.08
N ASN A 500 -13.13 11.51 16.21
CA ASN A 500 -13.60 10.60 17.24
C ASN A 500 -14.81 11.14 18.03
N LEU A 501 -15.20 12.41 17.91
CA LEU A 501 -16.43 12.98 18.49
C LEU A 501 -17.67 12.75 17.61
N GLU A 502 -17.44 12.33 16.36
CA GLU A 502 -18.48 12.01 15.40
C GLU A 502 -18.80 10.51 15.40
N GLU A 503 -20.03 10.15 15.78
CA GLU A 503 -20.39 8.74 15.92
C GLU A 503 -20.42 7.99 14.59
N TYR A 504 -20.67 8.69 13.47
CA TYR A 504 -20.66 8.12 12.12
C TYR A 504 -19.28 7.55 11.76
N SER A 505 -18.23 8.28 12.10
CA SER A 505 -16.84 7.93 11.76
C SER A 505 -16.24 6.88 12.72
N ASN A 506 -16.93 6.51 13.80
CA ASN A 506 -16.43 5.61 14.85
C ASN A 506 -16.87 4.13 14.70
N ASP A 507 -17.74 3.79 13.74
CA ASP A 507 -18.24 2.43 13.56
C ASP A 507 -17.24 1.55 12.77
N TYR A 508 -17.03 0.29 13.19
CA TYR A 508 -16.14 -0.64 12.49
C TYR A 508 -16.50 -0.85 11.00
N GLY A 509 -17.77 -0.70 10.61
CA GLY A 509 -18.21 -0.81 9.21
C GLY A 509 -17.85 0.39 8.32
N VAL A 510 -17.38 1.50 8.90
CA VAL A 510 -17.12 2.77 8.19
C VAL A 510 -15.64 3.02 7.98
N THR A 511 -15.29 3.49 6.79
CA THR A 511 -13.95 3.99 6.45
C THR A 511 -13.96 5.51 6.51
N ALA A 512 -13.42 6.09 7.58
CA ALA A 512 -13.31 7.54 7.74
C ALA A 512 -12.16 8.11 6.89
N ALA A 513 -12.50 9.00 5.97
CA ALA A 513 -11.59 9.60 4.99
C ALA A 513 -11.16 11.01 5.41
N CYS A 514 -9.87 11.18 5.71
CA CYS A 514 -9.25 12.48 6.00
C CYS A 514 -8.78 13.17 4.71
N SER A 515 -8.31 14.41 4.82
CA SER A 515 -7.85 15.18 3.66
C SER A 515 -6.45 15.75 3.84
N VAL A 516 -5.70 15.76 2.74
CA VAL A 516 -4.39 16.40 2.63
C VAL A 516 -4.45 17.48 1.55
N ASN A 517 -3.66 18.52 1.70
CA ASN A 517 -3.47 19.50 0.63
C ASN A 517 -2.53 18.96 -0.45
N ARG A 518 -2.28 19.79 -1.47
CA ARG A 518 -1.42 19.46 -2.61
C ARG A 518 0.05 19.17 -2.26
N GLU A 519 0.55 19.66 -1.13
CA GLU A 519 1.89 19.34 -0.62
C GLU A 519 1.93 18.00 0.14
N GLY A 520 0.78 17.35 0.33
CA GLY A 520 0.66 16.14 1.13
C GLY A 520 0.76 16.42 2.63
N THR A 521 0.53 17.65 3.09
CA THR A 521 0.35 17.95 4.51
C THR A 521 -1.15 18.03 4.84
N ARG A 522 -1.50 17.93 6.12
CA ARG A 522 -2.90 17.91 6.54
C ARG A 522 -3.59 19.22 6.16
N ALA A 523 -4.72 19.14 5.48
CA ALA A 523 -5.53 20.33 5.20
C ALA A 523 -6.00 20.95 6.52
N GLY A 524 -5.98 22.28 6.63
CA GLY A 524 -6.19 22.96 7.92
C GLY A 524 -7.53 22.66 8.61
N TYR A 525 -8.56 22.33 7.84
CA TYR A 525 -9.89 21.94 8.36
C TYR A 525 -10.00 20.45 8.70
N SER A 526 -9.12 19.58 8.16
CA SER A 526 -9.24 18.13 8.30
C SER A 526 -9.11 17.71 9.75
N GLU A 527 -10.16 17.05 10.25
CA GLU A 527 -10.17 16.52 11.61
C GLU A 527 -9.15 15.41 11.79
N MET A 528 -8.59 15.37 12.99
CA MET A 528 -7.71 14.30 13.45
C MET A 528 -8.54 13.24 14.17
N GLY A 529 -8.03 12.01 14.28
CA GLY A 529 -8.68 10.97 15.07
C GLY A 529 -7.96 9.63 14.98
N ALA A 530 -8.16 8.79 16.00
CA ALA A 530 -7.73 7.40 15.99
C ALA A 530 -8.59 6.52 15.07
N ASN A 531 -9.79 6.96 14.72
CA ASN A 531 -10.74 6.27 13.82
C ASN A 531 -10.42 6.44 12.32
N LEU A 532 -9.54 7.38 11.96
CA LEU A 532 -9.17 7.64 10.57
C LEU A 532 -8.59 6.39 9.90
N TRP A 533 -8.91 6.19 8.62
CA TRP A 533 -8.37 5.08 7.83
C TRP A 533 -7.35 5.56 6.82
N VAL A 534 -7.77 6.32 5.82
CA VAL A 534 -6.89 6.84 4.76
C VAL A 534 -7.27 8.27 4.47
N CYS A 535 -6.33 9.05 3.94
CA CYS A 535 -6.62 10.37 3.41
C CYS A 535 -6.70 10.33 1.88
N ALA A 536 -7.27 11.38 1.31
CA ALA A 536 -7.12 11.70 -0.10
C ALA A 536 -6.86 13.20 -0.30
N PRO A 537 -6.34 13.61 -1.46
CA PRO A 537 -6.09 15.01 -1.75
C PRO A 537 -7.36 15.87 -1.74
N SER A 538 -7.23 17.11 -1.28
CA SER A 538 -8.27 18.14 -1.27
C SER A 538 -7.64 19.54 -1.24
N ASN A 539 -8.45 20.58 -1.12
CA ASN A 539 -7.97 21.97 -1.07
C ASN A 539 -7.42 22.34 0.34
N ASP A 540 -6.71 23.47 0.44
CA ASP A 540 -6.03 23.88 1.69
C ASP A 540 -6.87 24.87 2.56
N ARG A 541 -8.05 25.31 2.06
CA ARG A 541 -8.95 26.25 2.75
C ARG A 541 -10.42 25.89 2.54
N PRO A 542 -11.33 26.15 3.50
CA PRO A 542 -12.77 25.99 3.25
C PRO A 542 -13.23 26.85 2.06
N SER A 543 -14.10 26.29 1.21
CA SER A 543 -14.58 26.80 -0.09
C SER A 543 -15.14 28.23 -0.12
N ASN A 544 -15.30 28.89 1.02
CA ASN A 544 -15.93 30.21 1.14
C ASN A 544 -14.95 31.40 1.02
N LEU A 545 -13.67 31.15 0.69
CA LEU A 545 -12.61 32.18 0.70
C LEU A 545 -11.86 32.37 -0.62
N GLY A 546 -12.24 31.66 -1.69
CA GLY A 546 -11.64 31.77 -3.03
C GLY A 546 -10.17 31.35 -3.10
N GLY A 547 -9.88 30.20 -3.70
CA GLY A 547 -8.51 29.75 -3.92
C GLY A 547 -8.35 28.89 -5.18
N VAL A 548 -7.31 29.18 -5.96
CA VAL A 548 -7.01 28.59 -7.29
C VAL A 548 -6.52 27.12 -7.25
N ASN A 549 -6.89 26.30 -6.24
CA ASN A 549 -6.22 25.01 -5.98
C ASN A 549 -7.09 23.91 -5.32
N GLY A 550 -8.37 23.77 -5.67
CA GLY A 550 -9.20 22.67 -5.18
C GLY A 550 -9.26 21.46 -6.10
N ILE A 551 -10.26 20.59 -5.83
CA ILE A 551 -10.58 19.43 -6.65
C ILE A 551 -11.52 19.89 -7.76
N LEU A 552 -11.04 19.73 -9.01
CA LEU A 552 -11.83 20.00 -10.19
C LEU A 552 -12.81 18.85 -10.45
N THR A 553 -14.09 19.20 -10.55
CA THR A 553 -15.21 18.26 -10.75
C THR A 553 -16.37 18.95 -11.47
N ILE A 554 -17.45 18.22 -11.70
CA ILE A 554 -18.68 18.67 -12.36
C ILE A 554 -19.59 19.46 -11.40
N GLU A 555 -20.42 20.34 -11.94
CA GLU A 555 -21.37 21.21 -11.26
C GLU A 555 -22.74 21.13 -11.96
N ASN A 556 -23.81 21.48 -11.25
CA ASN A 556 -25.16 21.56 -11.80
C ASN A 556 -25.21 22.44 -13.08
N SER A 557 -26.11 22.03 -13.97
CA SER A 557 -26.33 22.66 -15.29
C SER A 557 -25.16 22.47 -16.25
N ASP A 558 -24.52 21.29 -16.24
CA ASP A 558 -23.44 20.94 -17.18
C ASP A 558 -22.18 21.82 -17.05
N ARG A 559 -21.96 22.35 -15.84
CA ARG A 559 -20.83 23.23 -15.50
C ARG A 559 -19.70 22.48 -14.82
N TYR A 560 -18.59 23.18 -14.60
CA TYR A 560 -17.45 22.64 -13.84
C TYR A 560 -17.09 23.54 -12.66
N HIS A 561 -16.57 22.93 -11.59
CA HIS A 561 -16.18 23.61 -10.37
C HIS A 561 -14.74 23.24 -9.99
N HIS A 562 -13.87 24.25 -9.90
CA HIS A 562 -12.42 24.07 -9.78
C HIS A 562 -11.87 24.24 -8.35
N ASP A 563 -12.73 24.55 -7.37
CA ASP A 563 -12.35 24.74 -5.96
C ASP A 563 -13.21 23.86 -5.01
N PHE A 564 -13.56 22.63 -5.41
CA PHE A 564 -14.25 21.71 -4.50
C PHE A 564 -13.26 21.24 -3.45
N GLY A 565 -13.71 21.10 -2.21
CA GLY A 565 -12.79 20.92 -1.08
C GLY A 565 -13.42 20.26 0.12
N GLY A 566 -12.74 20.33 1.25
CA GLY A 566 -13.15 19.61 2.45
C GLY A 566 -12.74 18.14 2.42
N THR A 567 -12.97 17.45 3.54
CA THR A 567 -12.98 15.98 3.57
C THR A 567 -14.09 15.41 2.68
N SER A 568 -15.09 16.22 2.32
CA SER A 568 -16.12 15.94 1.32
C SER A 568 -15.59 15.71 -0.10
N ALA A 569 -14.41 16.24 -0.46
CA ALA A 569 -13.73 15.91 -1.72
C ALA A 569 -12.82 14.67 -1.58
N ALA A 570 -12.33 14.38 -0.37
CA ALA A 570 -11.49 13.21 -0.12
C ALA A 570 -12.29 11.89 -0.10
N ALA A 571 -13.47 11.88 0.54
CA ALA A 571 -14.34 10.71 0.60
C ALA A 571 -14.72 10.12 -0.79
N PRO A 572 -15.12 10.91 -1.81
CA PRO A 572 -15.41 10.38 -3.14
C PRO A 572 -14.17 9.85 -3.85
N ILE A 573 -12.99 10.45 -3.64
CA ILE A 573 -11.74 9.90 -4.17
C ILE A 573 -11.49 8.50 -3.60
N VAL A 574 -11.59 8.32 -2.29
CA VAL A 574 -11.47 7.00 -1.62
C VAL A 574 -12.54 6.03 -2.13
N SER A 575 -13.76 6.51 -2.37
CA SER A 575 -14.86 5.70 -2.90
C SER A 575 -14.57 5.19 -4.32
N GLY A 576 -14.01 6.04 -5.17
CA GLY A 576 -13.57 5.67 -6.51
C GLY A 576 -12.43 4.64 -6.49
N VAL A 577 -11.42 4.82 -5.64
CA VAL A 577 -10.34 3.82 -5.51
C VAL A 577 -10.87 2.49 -4.99
N ALA A 578 -11.81 2.49 -4.05
CA ALA A 578 -12.48 1.27 -3.60
C ALA A 578 -13.25 0.57 -4.73
N ALA A 579 -13.89 1.33 -5.62
CA ALA A 579 -14.55 0.77 -6.81
C ALA A 579 -13.54 0.13 -7.77
N LEU A 580 -12.43 0.81 -8.09
CA LEU A 580 -11.35 0.24 -8.91
C LEU A 580 -10.70 -1.01 -8.28
N THR A 581 -10.51 -0.99 -6.97
CA THR A 581 -9.94 -2.14 -6.22
C THR A 581 -10.83 -3.37 -6.37
N ARG A 582 -12.16 -3.17 -6.36
CA ARG A 582 -13.14 -4.25 -6.54
C ARG A 582 -13.34 -4.66 -8.00
N ASP A 583 -13.18 -3.74 -8.95
CA ASP A 583 -13.10 -4.07 -10.38
C ASP A 583 -11.91 -5.02 -10.64
N ALA A 584 -10.77 -4.74 -10.02
CA ALA A 584 -9.58 -5.59 -10.11
C ALA A 584 -9.74 -6.98 -9.48
N ASN A 585 -10.59 -7.11 -8.46
CA ASN A 585 -10.93 -8.39 -7.87
C ASN A 585 -12.38 -8.38 -7.35
N PRO A 586 -13.34 -8.94 -8.11
CA PRO A 586 -14.76 -8.85 -7.78
C PRO A 586 -15.13 -9.65 -6.53
N ASP A 587 -14.28 -10.56 -6.06
CA ASP A 587 -14.52 -11.41 -4.88
C ASP A 587 -14.17 -10.74 -3.56
N LEU A 588 -13.59 -9.54 -3.56
CA LEU A 588 -13.24 -8.81 -2.35
C LEU A 588 -14.48 -8.38 -1.55
N THR A 589 -14.48 -8.73 -0.26
CA THR A 589 -15.44 -8.22 0.72
C THR A 589 -15.11 -6.77 1.10
N TRP A 590 -16.04 -6.08 1.76
CA TRP A 590 -15.77 -4.71 2.26
C TRP A 590 -14.57 -4.66 3.22
N ARG A 591 -14.34 -5.72 4.02
CA ARG A 591 -13.19 -5.83 4.93
C ARG A 591 -11.89 -5.95 4.16
N ASP A 592 -11.88 -6.75 3.09
CA ASP A 592 -10.71 -6.92 2.23
C ASP A 592 -10.25 -5.59 1.65
N ILE A 593 -11.17 -4.82 1.06
CA ILE A 593 -10.88 -3.50 0.50
C ILE A 593 -10.32 -2.58 1.57
N LYS A 594 -10.96 -2.54 2.74
CA LYS A 594 -10.54 -1.69 3.86
C LYS A 594 -9.09 -1.94 4.26
N VAL A 595 -8.70 -3.21 4.39
CA VAL A 595 -7.33 -3.61 4.74
C VAL A 595 -6.34 -3.40 3.58
N ILE A 596 -6.76 -3.62 2.34
CA ILE A 596 -5.95 -3.33 1.13
C ILE A 596 -5.60 -1.85 1.07
N LEU A 597 -6.59 -0.96 1.22
CA LEU A 597 -6.36 0.49 1.16
C LEU A 597 -5.39 0.95 2.27
N ALA A 598 -5.50 0.40 3.48
CA ALA A 598 -4.56 0.67 4.56
C ALA A 598 -3.15 0.13 4.28
N ALA A 599 -3.04 -1.04 3.64
CA ALA A 599 -1.75 -1.68 3.35
C ALA A 599 -1.01 -1.03 2.18
N SER A 600 -1.74 -0.47 1.21
CA SER A 600 -1.17 0.21 0.04
C SER A 600 -0.99 1.71 0.23
N ALA A 601 -1.58 2.30 1.27
CA ALA A 601 -1.53 3.73 1.55
C ALA A 601 -0.10 4.27 1.58
N GLN A 602 0.09 5.46 1.00
CA GLN A 602 1.35 6.16 0.98
C GLN A 602 1.49 7.07 2.19
N LYS A 603 2.57 6.89 2.96
CA LYS A 603 2.92 7.87 3.99
C LYS A 603 3.22 9.21 3.33
N ASN A 604 2.45 10.22 3.69
CA ASN A 604 2.66 11.62 3.36
C ASN A 604 3.27 12.36 4.56
N ASP A 605 3.82 13.56 4.35
CA ASP A 605 4.45 14.38 5.39
C ASP A 605 5.35 13.55 6.34
N LEU A 606 6.41 12.96 5.77
CA LEU A 606 7.26 11.97 6.44
C LEU A 606 7.97 12.51 7.70
N GLU A 607 8.03 13.82 7.86
CA GLU A 607 8.60 14.49 9.03
C GLU A 607 7.58 14.70 10.16
N SER A 608 6.30 14.40 9.94
CA SER A 608 5.26 14.48 10.95
C SER A 608 5.60 13.57 12.14
N PRO A 609 5.67 14.10 13.38
CA PRO A 609 6.07 13.32 14.55
C PRO A 609 5.02 12.29 14.98
N GLY A 610 3.84 12.28 14.34
CA GLY A 610 2.73 11.39 14.67
C GLY A 610 2.81 9.99 14.04
N TRP A 611 3.73 9.76 13.10
CA TRP A 611 3.92 8.45 12.46
C TRP A 611 4.48 7.41 13.42
N ASP A 612 3.76 6.30 13.56
CA ASP A 612 4.14 5.17 14.41
C ASP A 612 3.92 3.85 13.67
N ASP A 613 4.91 2.96 13.71
CA ASP A 613 4.86 1.68 13.00
C ASP A 613 4.15 0.62 13.87
N GLY A 614 3.00 0.16 13.41
CA GLY A 614 2.19 -0.87 14.05
C GLY A 614 2.60 -2.30 13.69
N ALA A 615 1.60 -3.16 13.49
CA ALA A 615 1.79 -4.57 13.15
C ALA A 615 2.24 -4.77 11.69
N PRO A 616 2.81 -5.93 11.34
CA PRO A 616 3.10 -6.29 9.95
C PRO A 616 1.88 -6.15 9.03
N LEU A 617 2.11 -5.71 7.78
CA LEU A 617 1.06 -5.67 6.75
C LEU A 617 0.47 -7.06 6.56
N HIS A 618 -0.82 -7.17 6.22
CA HIS A 618 -1.38 -8.43 5.76
C HIS A 618 -0.76 -8.80 4.41
N PRO A 619 -0.20 -10.01 4.26
CA PRO A 619 -0.16 -11.09 5.25
C PRO A 619 0.87 -10.89 6.37
N VAL A 620 0.54 -11.32 7.61
CA VAL A 620 1.25 -11.07 8.88
C VAL A 620 2.77 -11.35 8.89
N TRP A 621 3.31 -12.03 7.89
CA TRP A 621 4.74 -12.28 7.68
C TRP A 621 5.44 -11.26 6.75
N SER A 622 4.77 -10.18 6.35
CA SER A 622 5.42 -9.06 5.66
C SER A 622 6.47 -8.39 6.55
N THR A 623 7.58 -7.95 5.97
CA THR A 623 8.54 -7.09 6.68
C THR A 623 8.04 -5.65 6.81
N ASP A 624 7.10 -5.26 5.95
CA ASP A 624 6.45 -3.95 5.98
C ASP A 624 5.36 -3.91 7.04
N LYS A 625 5.02 -2.71 7.52
CA LYS A 625 4.11 -2.53 8.66
C LYS A 625 3.00 -1.52 8.36
N TYR A 626 1.86 -1.70 9.02
CA TYR A 626 0.82 -0.68 9.08
C TYR A 626 1.32 0.48 9.91
N SER A 627 1.71 1.56 9.24
CA SER A 627 2.09 2.78 9.94
C SER A 627 0.89 3.69 10.06
N PHE A 628 0.71 4.28 11.24
CA PHE A 628 -0.47 5.07 11.55
C PHE A 628 -0.08 6.44 12.09
N ASN A 629 -0.84 7.47 11.72
CA ASN A 629 -0.76 8.82 12.25
C ASN A 629 -2.18 9.34 12.49
N HIS A 630 -2.45 9.97 13.65
CA HIS A 630 -3.79 10.49 13.97
C HIS A 630 -4.20 11.68 13.09
N GLU A 631 -3.28 12.24 12.32
CA GLU A 631 -3.53 13.27 11.31
C GLU A 631 -3.83 12.68 9.93
N TYR A 632 -3.35 11.47 9.65
CA TYR A 632 -3.31 10.91 8.29
C TYR A 632 -3.89 9.49 8.16
N GLY A 633 -4.39 8.89 9.24
CA GLY A 633 -4.70 7.47 9.28
C GLY A 633 -3.47 6.63 8.90
N PHE A 634 -3.63 5.72 7.94
CA PHE A 634 -2.55 4.95 7.34
C PHE A 634 -1.80 5.69 6.22
N GLY A 635 -2.25 6.89 5.83
CA GLY A 635 -1.67 7.71 4.77
C GLY A 635 -2.64 8.01 3.64
N VAL A 636 -2.13 8.58 2.56
CA VAL A 636 -2.91 8.91 1.36
C VAL A 636 -3.20 7.63 0.57
N VAL A 637 -4.44 7.49 0.09
CA VAL A 637 -4.85 6.34 -0.72
C VAL A 637 -4.00 6.22 -2.00
N ASN A 638 -3.61 4.99 -2.34
CA ASN A 638 -2.77 4.68 -3.49
C ASN A 638 -3.49 3.68 -4.40
N ALA A 639 -4.00 4.17 -5.53
CA ALA A 639 -4.80 3.38 -6.45
C ALA A 639 -3.99 2.24 -7.05
N GLU A 640 -2.87 2.51 -7.72
CA GLU A 640 -2.03 1.46 -8.32
C GLU A 640 -1.60 0.40 -7.30
N GLY A 641 -1.13 0.83 -6.12
CA GLY A 641 -0.76 -0.08 -5.04
C GLY A 641 -1.93 -0.93 -4.53
N ALA A 642 -3.14 -0.37 -4.45
CA ALA A 642 -4.34 -1.10 -4.03
C ALA A 642 -4.74 -2.15 -5.08
N ILE A 643 -4.72 -1.81 -6.37
CA ILE A 643 -5.07 -2.71 -7.46
C ILE A 643 -4.05 -3.86 -7.56
N ASP A 644 -2.75 -3.57 -7.47
CA ASP A 644 -1.68 -4.58 -7.52
C ASP A 644 -1.73 -5.58 -6.36
N LEU A 645 -2.19 -5.11 -5.21
CA LEU A 645 -2.43 -5.96 -4.04
C LEU A 645 -3.72 -6.77 -4.21
N ALA A 646 -4.80 -6.16 -4.72
CA ALA A 646 -6.10 -6.80 -4.96
C ALA A 646 -6.01 -8.00 -5.92
N LYS A 647 -5.25 -7.88 -7.02
CA LYS A 647 -5.04 -8.95 -8.02
C LYS A 647 -4.53 -10.26 -7.40
N ARG A 648 -3.79 -10.17 -6.28
CA ARG A 648 -3.16 -11.32 -5.60
C ARG A 648 -3.72 -11.56 -4.20
N TRP A 649 -4.76 -10.83 -3.80
CA TRP A 649 -5.31 -10.86 -2.47
C TRP A 649 -5.98 -12.19 -2.15
N THR A 650 -5.73 -12.72 -0.97
CA THR A 650 -6.51 -13.82 -0.41
C THR A 650 -7.49 -13.24 0.58
N ASN A 651 -8.79 -13.47 0.37
CA ASN A 651 -9.83 -12.93 1.23
C ASN A 651 -9.57 -13.23 2.71
N LEU A 652 -9.84 -12.23 3.55
CA LEU A 652 -9.69 -12.32 4.98
C LEU A 652 -10.59 -13.44 5.54
N PRO A 653 -10.11 -14.19 6.56
CA PRO A 653 -10.92 -15.12 7.32
C PRO A 653 -12.22 -14.51 7.86
N THR A 654 -13.13 -15.38 8.28
CA THR A 654 -14.44 -14.96 8.81
C THR A 654 -14.25 -14.00 10.00
N SER A 655 -14.95 -12.87 9.96
CA SER A 655 -14.90 -11.86 11.02
C SER A 655 -15.36 -12.44 12.35
N GLN A 656 -14.67 -12.05 13.42
CA GLN A 656 -14.98 -12.32 14.80
C GLN A 656 -14.98 -11.00 15.57
N SER A 657 -15.75 -10.95 16.65
CA SER A 657 -15.75 -9.80 17.56
C SER A 657 -15.84 -10.26 18.99
N THR A 658 -15.09 -9.62 19.89
CA THR A 658 -15.16 -9.85 21.33
C THR A 658 -15.34 -8.54 22.08
N THR A 659 -16.35 -8.49 22.94
CA THR A 659 -16.61 -7.34 23.82
C THR A 659 -16.26 -7.67 25.26
N VAL A 660 -15.45 -6.82 25.88
CA VAL A 660 -15.11 -6.86 27.32
C VAL A 660 -15.51 -5.55 27.95
N GLN A 661 -16.16 -5.60 29.12
CA GLN A 661 -16.59 -4.41 29.86
C GLN A 661 -16.20 -4.50 31.33
N SER A 662 -15.86 -3.35 31.92
CA SER A 662 -15.64 -3.22 33.35
C SER A 662 -16.97 -3.36 34.11
N ASN A 663 -16.91 -3.76 35.38
CA ASN A 663 -18.02 -3.49 36.31
C ASN A 663 -18.19 -1.98 36.47
N LEU A 664 -19.35 -1.49 36.96
CA LEU A 664 -19.53 -0.07 37.29
C LEU A 664 -18.41 0.41 38.24
N LEU A 665 -17.60 1.36 37.79
CA LEU A 665 -16.35 1.76 38.44
C LEU A 665 -16.51 2.95 39.39
N THR A 666 -17.43 3.87 39.10
CA THR A 666 -17.67 5.15 39.80
C THR A 666 -16.38 5.72 40.43
N VAL A 667 -15.42 6.06 39.57
CA VAL A 667 -14.12 6.63 39.94
C VAL A 667 -14.19 8.14 39.75
N THR A 668 -13.82 8.93 40.76
CA THR A 668 -13.70 10.38 40.60
C THR A 668 -12.54 10.69 39.66
N ILE A 669 -12.79 11.55 38.68
CA ILE A 669 -11.76 12.16 37.83
C ILE A 669 -11.35 13.44 38.57
N PRO A 670 -10.14 13.48 39.17
CA PRO A 670 -9.71 14.66 39.92
C PRO A 670 -9.41 15.82 38.97
N ASP A 671 -9.98 16.99 39.25
CA ASP A 671 -9.71 18.23 38.50
C ASP A 671 -8.20 18.54 38.45
N ALA A 672 -7.75 19.11 37.32
CA ALA A 672 -6.35 19.50 37.17
C ALA A 672 -5.98 20.60 38.18
N SER A 673 -4.84 20.46 38.86
CA SER A 673 -4.42 21.47 39.84
C SER A 673 -4.12 22.82 39.16
N THR A 674 -4.33 23.94 39.87
CA THR A 674 -4.02 25.29 39.33
C THR A 674 -2.54 25.52 39.01
N ASP A 675 -1.66 24.61 39.45
CA ASP A 675 -0.22 24.61 39.17
C ASP A 675 0.12 23.77 37.90
N GLY A 676 -0.88 23.15 37.27
CA GLY A 676 -0.76 22.39 36.02
C GLY A 676 -0.32 20.94 36.18
N ASP A 677 -0.31 20.39 37.40
CA ASP A 677 0.06 18.98 37.65
C ASP A 677 -1.13 18.07 37.25
N PRO A 678 -1.01 17.24 36.19
CA PRO A 678 -2.11 16.44 35.66
C PRO A 678 -2.44 15.28 36.62
N SER A 679 -3.72 14.97 36.75
CA SER A 679 -4.18 13.80 37.51
C SER A 679 -4.58 12.69 36.53
N THR A 680 -3.70 11.69 36.37
CA THR A 680 -3.98 10.53 35.50
C THR A 680 -4.52 9.39 36.34
N PHE A 681 -5.66 8.82 35.93
CA PHE A 681 -6.05 7.48 36.38
C PHE A 681 -5.96 6.48 35.22
N THR A 682 -5.62 5.24 35.57
CA THR A 682 -5.52 4.14 34.62
C THR A 682 -6.51 3.04 35.00
N HIS A 683 -7.26 2.53 34.02
CA HIS A 683 -8.08 1.33 34.18
C HIS A 683 -7.67 0.26 33.17
N THR A 684 -7.73 -1.01 33.56
CA THR A 684 -7.26 -2.12 32.72
C THR A 684 -8.38 -3.13 32.48
N LEU A 685 -8.51 -3.59 31.24
CA LEU A 685 -9.33 -4.73 30.84
C LEU A 685 -8.43 -5.81 30.24
N THR A 686 -8.79 -7.07 30.42
CA THR A 686 -8.10 -8.19 29.76
C THR A 686 -9.01 -8.77 28.69
N VAL A 687 -8.51 -8.81 27.46
CA VAL A 687 -9.18 -9.42 26.32
C VAL A 687 -8.61 -10.82 26.09
N ASP A 688 -9.50 -11.80 25.95
CA ASP A 688 -9.21 -13.18 25.54
C ASP A 688 -10.31 -13.57 24.55
N SER A 689 -9.97 -13.55 23.26
CA SER A 689 -10.93 -13.41 22.17
C SER A 689 -10.85 -14.48 21.08
N GLY A 690 -9.73 -15.22 21.01
CA GLY A 690 -9.43 -16.09 19.86
C GLY A 690 -9.09 -15.33 18.56
N ILE A 691 -9.19 -14.00 18.55
CA ILE A 691 -8.76 -13.14 17.45
C ILE A 691 -7.23 -13.05 17.49
N GLY A 692 -6.56 -13.26 16.36
CA GLY A 692 -5.12 -13.11 16.20
C GLY A 692 -4.72 -11.91 15.35
N PHE A 693 -5.66 -11.35 14.59
CA PHE A 693 -5.46 -10.15 13.77
C PHE A 693 -6.60 -9.17 14.05
N THR A 694 -6.28 -8.06 14.71
CA THR A 694 -7.21 -6.95 14.96
C THR A 694 -7.44 -6.17 13.67
N GLU A 695 -8.69 -5.85 13.34
CA GLU A 695 -9.03 -4.95 12.23
C GLU A 695 -9.45 -3.58 12.72
N PHE A 696 -10.17 -3.51 13.84
CA PHE A 696 -10.65 -2.25 14.43
C PHE A 696 -11.07 -2.46 15.88
N VAL A 697 -11.02 -1.41 16.67
CA VAL A 697 -11.42 -1.44 18.08
C VAL A 697 -12.42 -0.33 18.37
N GLU A 698 -13.57 -0.70 18.93
CA GLU A 698 -14.57 0.24 19.45
C GLU A 698 -14.42 0.37 20.96
N VAL A 699 -14.40 1.60 21.46
CA VAL A 699 -14.14 1.95 22.85
C VAL A 699 -15.38 2.63 23.42
N THR A 700 -16.13 1.94 24.27
CA THR A 700 -17.31 2.52 24.93
C THR A 700 -16.92 3.07 26.29
N LEU A 701 -17.05 4.38 26.47
CA LEU A 701 -16.75 5.05 27.73
C LEU A 701 -18.00 5.68 28.30
N SER A 702 -18.15 5.62 29.62
CA SER A 702 -19.28 6.26 30.31
C SER A 702 -18.79 7.25 31.35
N PHE A 703 -19.26 8.49 31.25
CA PHE A 703 -18.83 9.61 32.09
C PHE A 703 -20.03 10.38 32.65
N GLU A 704 -19.78 11.07 33.75
CA GLU A 704 -20.55 12.20 34.25
C GLU A 704 -19.55 13.35 34.41
N HIS A 705 -19.39 14.18 33.38
CA HIS A 705 -18.39 15.25 33.35
C HIS A 705 -18.96 16.49 32.64
N ASP A 706 -18.91 17.64 33.29
CA ASP A 706 -19.52 18.87 32.75
C ASP A 706 -18.63 19.55 31.67
N SER A 707 -17.35 19.19 31.61
CA SER A 707 -16.35 19.67 30.62
C SER A 707 -15.52 18.52 30.02
N PHE A 708 -16.15 17.57 29.31
CA PHE A 708 -15.47 16.37 28.79
C PHE A 708 -14.23 16.68 27.93
N ARG A 709 -14.21 17.82 27.24
CA ARG A 709 -13.08 18.28 26.41
C ARG A 709 -11.86 18.75 27.22
N ASP A 710 -11.90 18.69 28.54
CA ASP A 710 -10.72 18.84 29.40
C ASP A 710 -9.90 17.54 29.48
N LEU A 711 -10.51 16.40 29.08
CA LEU A 711 -9.92 15.09 29.23
C LEU A 711 -9.07 14.70 28.02
N GLU A 712 -7.81 14.33 28.30
CA GLU A 712 -7.01 13.50 27.41
C GLU A 712 -7.32 12.03 27.70
N ILE A 713 -7.68 11.28 26.67
CA ILE A 713 -8.02 9.86 26.76
C ILE A 713 -7.12 9.07 25.83
N LEU A 714 -6.34 8.16 26.40
CA LEU A 714 -5.42 7.29 25.66
C LEU A 714 -5.78 5.83 25.91
N LEU A 715 -5.74 5.01 24.86
CA LEU A 715 -5.88 3.56 24.92
C LEU A 715 -4.55 2.90 24.54
N GLU A 716 -3.97 2.14 25.47
CA GLU A 716 -2.78 1.31 25.25
C GLU A 716 -3.20 -0.15 25.01
N SER A 717 -2.75 -0.73 23.89
CA SER A 717 -2.97 -2.14 23.56
C SER A 717 -1.95 -3.06 24.25
N PRO A 718 -2.14 -4.40 24.23
CA PRO A 718 -1.18 -5.34 24.81
C PRO A 718 0.22 -5.27 24.20
N SER A 719 0.35 -4.81 22.94
CA SER A 719 1.63 -4.60 22.27
C SER A 719 2.36 -3.34 22.74
N GLY A 720 1.66 -2.45 23.46
CA GLY A 720 2.14 -1.15 23.92
C GLY A 720 1.81 0.02 22.96
N ALA A 721 1.10 -0.22 21.86
CA ALA A 721 0.66 0.83 20.95
C ALA A 721 -0.40 1.73 21.59
N ILE A 722 -0.34 3.05 21.35
CA ILE A 722 -1.20 4.03 22.02
C ILE A 722 -2.11 4.77 21.02
N SER A 723 -3.41 4.55 21.13
CA SER A 723 -4.43 5.36 20.45
C SER A 723 -4.82 6.58 21.27
N ARG A 724 -4.86 7.76 20.64
CA ARG A 724 -5.38 9.00 21.24
C ARG A 724 -6.87 9.08 20.90
N ILE A 725 -7.72 8.72 21.86
CA ILE A 725 -9.18 8.65 21.69
C ILE A 725 -9.83 10.04 21.79
N SER A 726 -9.28 10.91 22.65
CA SER A 726 -9.69 12.30 22.75
C SER A 726 -8.50 13.13 23.19
N VAL A 727 -8.33 14.30 22.57
CA VAL A 727 -7.36 15.33 22.96
C VAL A 727 -8.06 16.51 23.63
N PRO A 728 -7.44 17.14 24.63
CA PRO A 728 -8.04 18.26 25.33
C PRO A 728 -8.10 19.51 24.45
N PHE A 729 -9.19 20.28 24.54
CA PHE A 729 -9.38 21.52 23.80
C PHE A 729 -9.90 22.64 24.70
N ASN A 730 -9.19 23.78 24.74
CA ASN A 730 -9.54 24.92 25.60
C ASN A 730 -10.28 26.01 24.81
N THR A 731 -11.54 26.28 25.15
CA THR A 731 -12.45 27.21 24.47
C THR A 731 -12.36 28.69 24.92
N TYR A 732 -11.22 29.15 25.47
CA TYR A 732 -11.03 30.56 25.83
C TYR A 732 -10.53 31.45 24.68
N ASP A 733 -11.16 31.37 23.50
CA ASP A 733 -11.04 32.42 22.48
C ASP A 733 -12.43 32.75 21.87
N ALA A 734 -12.55 33.95 21.29
CA ALA A 734 -13.80 34.69 21.03
C ALA A 734 -14.96 33.95 20.30
N LEU A 735 -14.72 32.76 19.74
CA LEU A 735 -15.70 31.92 19.04
C LEU A 735 -16.63 31.14 19.98
N SER A 736 -16.21 30.78 21.19
CA SER A 736 -17.04 30.02 22.15
C SER A 736 -18.25 30.80 22.66
N ALA A 737 -18.14 32.14 22.69
CA ALA A 737 -19.25 33.03 23.01
C ALA A 737 -20.35 33.06 21.93
N PHE A 738 -20.05 32.58 20.72
CA PHE A 738 -20.97 32.60 19.58
C PHE A 738 -21.79 31.30 19.46
N PHE A 739 -21.19 30.14 19.75
CA PHE A 739 -21.84 28.81 19.61
C PHE A 739 -22.48 28.28 20.89
N GLY A 740 -22.19 28.89 22.05
CA GLY A 740 -22.84 28.57 23.32
C GLY A 740 -22.28 27.29 23.97
N ALA A 741 -21.97 27.39 25.27
CA ALA A 741 -21.35 26.37 26.13
C ALA A 741 -22.22 25.12 26.43
N ALA A 742 -23.03 24.64 25.47
CA ALA A 742 -23.99 23.56 25.68
C ALA A 742 -23.52 22.17 25.20
N PHE A 743 -22.31 22.07 24.64
CA PHE A 743 -21.85 20.88 23.90
C PHE A 743 -20.67 20.13 24.53
N GLU A 744 -20.19 20.58 25.69
CA GLU A 744 -19.00 20.03 26.36
C GLU A 744 -19.34 19.00 27.47
N THR A 745 -20.62 18.77 27.77
CA THR A 745 -21.05 17.85 28.84
C THR A 745 -21.25 16.43 28.31
N LEU A 746 -20.66 15.43 28.97
CA LEU A 746 -20.96 14.01 28.72
C LEU A 746 -21.61 13.39 29.96
N HIS A 747 -22.92 13.15 29.86
CA HIS A 747 -23.72 12.40 30.84
C HIS A 747 -24.25 11.13 30.18
N GLY A 748 -23.54 10.02 30.34
CA GLY A 748 -23.90 8.72 29.74
C GLY A 748 -22.74 8.05 29.02
N SER A 749 -23.06 7.17 28.07
CA SER A 749 -22.10 6.37 27.32
C SER A 749 -21.90 6.91 25.90
N PHE A 750 -20.65 7.02 25.46
CA PHE A 750 -20.27 7.32 24.09
C PHE A 750 -19.32 6.23 23.56
N GLN A 751 -19.39 5.94 22.27
CA GLN A 751 -18.55 4.92 21.64
C GLN A 751 -17.60 5.60 20.65
N PHE A 752 -16.31 5.48 20.94
CA PHE A 752 -15.21 5.89 20.09
C PHE A 752 -14.72 4.70 19.25
N GLY A 753 -13.92 4.97 18.22
CA GLY A 753 -13.30 3.96 17.37
C GLY A 753 -11.80 4.19 17.21
N THR A 754 -11.04 3.13 16.95
CA THR A 754 -9.64 3.25 16.55
C THR A 754 -9.25 2.19 15.52
N ALA A 755 -8.63 2.66 14.44
CA ALA A 755 -8.01 1.85 13.40
C ALA A 755 -6.52 1.58 13.67
N LYS A 756 -5.89 2.35 14.57
CA LYS A 756 -4.44 2.29 14.84
C LYS A 756 -3.93 0.87 15.13
N HIS A 757 -4.76 0.04 15.75
CA HIS A 757 -4.39 -1.32 16.19
C HIS A 757 -4.53 -2.39 15.10
N LEU A 758 -4.68 -1.99 13.83
CA LEU A 758 -4.75 -2.91 12.70
C LEU A 758 -3.54 -3.87 12.68
N GLY A 759 -3.84 -5.17 12.58
CA GLY A 759 -2.90 -6.28 12.56
C GLY A 759 -2.39 -6.78 13.91
N GLU A 760 -2.66 -6.07 15.00
CA GLU A 760 -2.19 -6.48 16.34
C GLU A 760 -2.92 -7.74 16.85
N ASP A 761 -2.24 -8.55 17.67
CA ASP A 761 -2.90 -9.56 18.52
C ASP A 761 -3.58 -8.84 19.70
N PRO A 762 -4.91 -8.90 19.81
CA PRO A 762 -5.63 -8.17 20.85
C PRO A 762 -5.62 -8.85 22.21
N ASN A 763 -5.11 -10.08 22.34
CA ASN A 763 -5.18 -10.83 23.59
C ASN A 763 -4.18 -10.30 24.61
N GLY A 764 -4.66 -10.00 25.82
CA GLY A 764 -3.85 -9.43 26.89
C GLY A 764 -4.49 -8.21 27.55
N GLU A 765 -3.66 -7.41 28.23
CA GLU A 765 -4.11 -6.24 28.98
C GLU A 765 -4.19 -4.99 28.10
N TRP A 766 -5.40 -4.42 28.01
CA TRP A 766 -5.67 -3.11 27.45
C TRP A 766 -5.80 -2.08 28.57
N LYS A 767 -5.12 -0.94 28.46
CA LYS A 767 -5.12 0.10 29.49
C LYS A 767 -5.71 1.40 28.96
N LEU A 768 -6.72 1.90 29.65
CA LEU A 768 -7.28 3.24 29.43
C LEU A 768 -6.62 4.21 30.40
N HIS A 769 -5.98 5.24 29.85
CA HIS A 769 -5.47 6.37 30.61
C HIS A 769 -6.39 7.56 30.39
N VAL A 770 -6.91 8.12 31.47
CA VAL A 770 -7.73 9.33 31.43
C VAL A 770 -7.03 10.37 32.29
N THR A 771 -6.80 11.54 31.71
CA THR A 771 -6.13 12.65 32.37
C THR A 771 -6.90 13.93 32.15
N ASP A 772 -7.29 14.57 33.24
CA ASP A 772 -7.78 15.93 33.20
C ASP A 772 -6.58 16.89 33.03
N ARG A 773 -6.63 17.71 31.97
CA ARG A 773 -5.56 18.61 31.56
C ARG A 773 -5.91 20.09 31.78
N ILE A 774 -7.17 20.44 32.03
CA ILE A 774 -7.64 21.82 32.06
C ILE A 774 -8.47 22.03 33.35
N PRO A 775 -8.06 22.94 34.25
CA PRO A 775 -8.79 23.14 35.51
C PRO A 775 -10.20 23.71 35.28
N SER A 776 -11.26 22.95 35.60
CA SER A 776 -12.64 23.45 35.51
C SER A 776 -13.61 22.85 36.55
N VAL A 777 -13.85 21.53 36.53
CA VAL A 777 -14.85 20.82 37.33
C VAL A 777 -14.45 19.35 37.56
N ASP A 778 -14.65 18.82 38.78
CA ASP A 778 -14.52 17.38 39.04
C ASP A 778 -15.57 16.60 38.24
N GLY A 779 -15.19 15.45 37.66
CA GLY A 779 -16.12 14.51 37.03
C GLY A 779 -16.09 13.10 37.62
N THR A 780 -16.90 12.21 37.07
CA THR A 780 -16.94 10.79 37.45
C THR A 780 -16.85 9.89 36.23
N PHE A 781 -15.92 8.94 36.27
CA PHE A 781 -15.82 7.84 35.33
C PHE A 781 -16.66 6.65 35.80
N VAL A 782 -17.58 6.20 34.93
CA VAL A 782 -18.62 5.22 35.29
C VAL A 782 -18.31 3.84 34.71
N GLY A 783 -17.78 3.75 33.49
CA GLY A 783 -17.53 2.46 32.84
C GLY A 783 -16.61 2.53 31.63
N PHE A 784 -15.93 1.43 31.39
CA PHE A 784 -15.02 1.19 30.27
C PHE A 784 -15.42 -0.11 29.56
N GLY A 785 -15.62 -0.07 28.25
CA GLY A 785 -15.79 -1.23 27.40
C GLY A 785 -14.92 -1.17 26.16
N ILE A 786 -14.46 -2.32 25.70
CA ILE A 786 -13.75 -2.50 24.44
C ILE A 786 -14.47 -3.59 23.65
N THR A 787 -14.76 -3.33 22.39
CA THR A 787 -15.09 -4.36 21.40
C THR A 787 -13.99 -4.42 20.37
N VAL A 788 -13.31 -5.56 20.28
CA VAL A 788 -12.32 -5.82 19.24
C VAL A 788 -12.99 -6.56 18.10
N TYR A 789 -12.77 -6.09 16.87
CA TYR A 789 -13.16 -6.76 15.64
C TYR A 789 -11.91 -7.24 14.91
N GLY A 790 -11.96 -8.44 14.35
CA GLY A 790 -10.81 -9.03 13.68
C GLY A 790 -11.07 -10.45 13.23
N HIS A 791 -10.02 -11.25 13.11
CA HIS A 791 -10.11 -12.65 12.74
C HIS A 791 -8.95 -13.50 13.29
N GLU A 792 -9.10 -14.83 13.22
CA GLU A 792 -8.01 -15.80 13.43
C GLU A 792 -6.96 -15.68 12.32
N ARG A 793 -5.69 -15.99 12.58
CA ARG A 793 -4.63 -15.92 11.57
C ARG A 793 -4.66 -17.13 10.64
N ALA A 794 -4.60 -16.89 9.33
CA ALA A 794 -4.35 -17.97 8.37
C ALA A 794 -2.87 -18.42 8.42
N PRO A 795 -2.54 -19.64 7.94
CA PRO A 795 -1.16 -20.11 7.92
C PRO A 795 -0.28 -19.32 6.95
N GLY A 796 1.03 -19.32 7.23
CA GLY A 796 2.07 -18.81 6.34
C GLY A 796 2.17 -19.56 5.01
N VAL A 797 3.02 -19.03 4.13
CA VAL A 797 3.30 -19.62 2.81
C VAL A 797 4.13 -20.90 2.99
N PRO A 798 3.66 -22.06 2.50
CA PRO A 798 4.48 -23.28 2.47
C PRO A 798 5.72 -23.11 1.59
N THR A 799 6.76 -23.93 1.78
CA THR A 799 7.89 -23.95 0.85
C THR A 799 7.61 -24.95 -0.26
N LEU A 800 7.58 -24.52 -1.52
CA LEU A 800 7.45 -25.43 -2.66
C LEU A 800 8.81 -26.08 -2.94
N ASP A 801 8.98 -27.34 -2.54
CA ASP A 801 10.26 -28.05 -2.58
C ASP A 801 10.60 -28.50 -4.00
N SER A 802 9.63 -29.08 -4.72
CA SER A 802 9.80 -29.42 -6.13
C SER A 802 8.49 -29.59 -6.89
N VAL A 803 8.55 -29.33 -8.20
CA VAL A 803 7.53 -29.71 -9.19
C VAL A 803 8.23 -30.50 -10.29
N GLU A 804 8.14 -31.82 -10.21
CA GLU A 804 8.91 -32.75 -11.05
C GLU A 804 8.04 -33.51 -12.04
N VAL A 805 8.64 -33.90 -13.16
CA VAL A 805 7.97 -34.74 -14.15
C VAL A 805 7.76 -36.13 -13.58
N HIS A 806 6.50 -36.55 -13.43
CA HIS A 806 6.21 -37.90 -13.01
C HIS A 806 6.43 -38.90 -14.18
N PRO A 807 7.08 -40.07 -13.98
CA PRO A 807 7.47 -40.99 -15.05
C PRO A 807 6.35 -41.54 -15.94
N GLY A 808 5.10 -41.49 -15.46
CA GLY A 808 3.92 -42.03 -16.13
C GLY A 808 3.41 -41.24 -17.35
N GLY A 809 3.89 -40.01 -17.55
CA GLY A 809 3.33 -39.06 -18.52
C GLY A 809 1.99 -38.47 -18.05
N GLY A 810 1.67 -37.27 -18.48
CA GLY A 810 0.47 -36.51 -18.13
C GLY A 810 0.31 -36.24 -16.63
N MET A 811 1.43 -36.20 -15.91
CA MET A 811 1.48 -36.12 -14.46
C MET A 811 2.69 -35.30 -14.00
N LEU A 812 2.53 -34.55 -12.91
CA LEU A 812 3.60 -33.84 -12.19
C LEU A 812 3.56 -34.23 -10.72
N ASP A 813 4.71 -34.53 -10.13
CA ASP A 813 4.87 -34.71 -8.69
C ASP A 813 5.21 -33.37 -8.06
N VAL A 814 4.39 -32.95 -7.10
CA VAL A 814 4.51 -31.67 -6.39
C VAL A 814 4.87 -31.99 -4.95
N ALA A 815 6.01 -31.51 -4.44
CA ALA A 815 6.42 -31.68 -3.05
C ALA A 815 6.59 -30.33 -2.36
N TRP A 816 6.26 -30.25 -1.08
CA TRP A 816 6.35 -29.02 -0.31
C TRP A 816 6.68 -29.30 1.15
N THR A 817 7.18 -28.28 1.83
CA THR A 817 7.36 -28.26 3.28
C THR A 817 6.31 -27.35 3.92
N ALA A 818 5.82 -27.75 5.10
CA ALA A 818 4.84 -26.98 5.86
C ALA A 818 5.39 -25.58 6.21
N PRO A 819 4.56 -24.53 6.23
CA PRO A 819 4.99 -23.23 6.72
C PRO A 819 5.38 -23.29 8.20
N ASP A 820 6.42 -22.55 8.58
CA ASP A 820 6.83 -22.41 9.98
C ASP A 820 5.75 -21.71 10.82
N GLU A 821 5.05 -20.74 10.22
CA GLU A 821 3.93 -20.02 10.85
C GLU A 821 2.60 -20.70 10.53
N THR A 822 1.95 -21.26 11.54
CA THR A 822 0.69 -21.98 11.38
C THR A 822 -0.56 -21.11 11.56
N GLY A 823 -0.38 -19.83 11.91
CA GLY A 823 -1.49 -18.92 12.24
C GLY A 823 -2.16 -19.27 13.58
N ASP A 824 -1.35 -19.68 14.57
CA ASP A 824 -1.79 -20.04 15.93
C ASP A 824 -2.83 -21.18 16.01
N SER A 825 -2.95 -21.97 14.94
CA SER A 825 -3.83 -23.13 14.84
C SER A 825 -3.23 -24.21 13.93
N ASP A 826 -3.55 -25.47 14.20
CA ASP A 826 -3.02 -26.60 13.41
C ASP A 826 -3.39 -26.47 11.93
N ILE A 827 -2.44 -26.77 11.04
CA ILE A 827 -2.72 -26.88 9.61
C ILE A 827 -3.67 -28.06 9.39
N THR A 828 -4.85 -27.76 8.83
CA THR A 828 -5.92 -28.71 8.58
C THR A 828 -5.97 -29.18 7.12
N ALA A 829 -5.34 -28.46 6.20
CA ALA A 829 -5.33 -28.79 4.78
C ALA A 829 -4.20 -28.10 4.01
N TYR A 830 -3.91 -28.63 2.82
CA TYR A 830 -3.19 -27.91 1.76
C TYR A 830 -4.07 -27.85 0.52
N ASP A 831 -4.02 -26.74 -0.21
CA ASP A 831 -4.61 -26.64 -1.54
C ASP A 831 -3.48 -26.58 -2.58
N ILE A 832 -3.72 -27.14 -3.76
CA ILE A 832 -2.83 -27.05 -4.92
C ILE A 832 -3.61 -26.44 -6.06
N ARG A 833 -3.04 -25.48 -6.78
CA ARG A 833 -3.61 -24.99 -8.03
C ARG A 833 -2.59 -25.10 -9.17
N TYR A 834 -3.09 -25.30 -10.38
CA TYR A 834 -2.26 -25.35 -11.58
C TYR A 834 -2.96 -24.73 -12.79
N ILE A 835 -2.15 -24.20 -13.71
CA ILE A 835 -2.57 -23.52 -14.94
C ILE A 835 -1.55 -23.82 -16.06
N PRO A 836 -1.94 -23.96 -17.33
CA PRO A 836 -0.98 -23.94 -18.43
C PRO A 836 -0.21 -22.62 -18.45
N ALA A 837 1.11 -22.66 -18.60
CA ALA A 837 1.98 -21.47 -18.49
C ALA A 837 1.77 -20.41 -19.60
N ASP A 838 0.99 -20.74 -20.65
CA ASP A 838 0.62 -19.83 -21.73
C ASP A 838 -0.74 -19.15 -21.52
N VAL A 839 -1.38 -19.36 -20.36
CA VAL A 839 -2.65 -18.75 -19.97
C VAL A 839 -2.41 -17.68 -18.91
N ASP A 840 -3.22 -16.62 -18.94
CA ASP A 840 -3.14 -15.50 -18.00
C ASP A 840 -3.35 -15.96 -16.54
N GLU A 841 -2.29 -15.82 -15.74
CA GLU A 841 -2.27 -16.18 -14.32
C GLU A 841 -3.01 -15.19 -13.41
N THR A 842 -3.27 -13.97 -13.91
CA THR A 842 -3.92 -12.89 -13.14
C THR A 842 -5.42 -13.10 -12.99
N ASP A 843 -6.04 -13.88 -13.89
CA ASP A 843 -7.44 -14.29 -13.79
C ASP A 843 -7.56 -15.57 -12.93
N PRO A 844 -8.08 -15.49 -11.69
CA PRO A 844 -8.21 -16.63 -10.80
C PRO A 844 -9.14 -17.73 -11.35
N SER A 845 -10.00 -17.44 -12.33
CA SER A 845 -10.90 -18.42 -12.96
C SER A 845 -10.18 -19.39 -13.91
N ASN A 846 -8.99 -19.04 -14.40
CA ASN A 846 -8.17 -19.91 -15.25
C ASN A 846 -7.47 -21.02 -14.46
N TRP A 847 -7.27 -20.83 -13.16
CA TRP A 847 -6.58 -21.79 -12.30
C TRP A 847 -7.47 -23.00 -11.98
N THR A 848 -6.94 -24.20 -12.17
CA THR A 848 -7.59 -25.42 -11.67
C THR A 848 -7.20 -25.67 -10.22
N LEU A 849 -8.17 -25.64 -9.31
CA LEU A 849 -7.96 -25.75 -7.86
C LEU A 849 -8.27 -27.16 -7.32
N LEU A 850 -7.31 -27.76 -6.64
CA LEU A 850 -7.43 -28.98 -5.85
C LEU A 850 -7.42 -28.61 -4.36
N ARG A 851 -8.52 -28.89 -3.65
CA ARG A 851 -8.66 -28.54 -2.23
C ARG A 851 -8.35 -29.70 -1.30
N SER A 852 -7.83 -29.38 -0.11
CA SER A 852 -7.64 -30.34 1.00
C SER A 852 -6.82 -31.58 0.62
N VAL A 853 -5.70 -31.33 -0.07
CA VAL A 853 -4.72 -32.31 -0.48
C VAL A 853 -3.87 -32.76 0.71
N ASN A 854 -3.77 -34.09 0.91
CA ASN A 854 -2.85 -34.76 1.86
C ASN A 854 -2.85 -34.27 3.32
N VAL A 855 -4.02 -34.18 3.94
CA VAL A 855 -4.13 -33.90 5.38
C VAL A 855 -3.53 -35.05 6.22
N GLY A 856 -2.43 -34.79 6.94
CA GLY A 856 -1.76 -35.78 7.81
C GLY A 856 -1.01 -36.89 7.06
N GLY A 857 -0.76 -36.69 5.75
CA GLY A 857 0.01 -37.59 4.89
C GLY A 857 1.41 -37.04 4.57
N GLU A 858 2.05 -37.61 3.56
CA GLU A 858 3.28 -37.02 3.00
C GLU A 858 2.94 -35.68 2.32
N LEU A 859 3.79 -34.66 2.50
CA LEU A 859 3.66 -33.35 1.87
C LEU A 859 4.10 -33.39 0.41
N LYS A 860 3.49 -34.29 -0.35
CA LYS A 860 3.72 -34.48 -1.78
C LYS A 860 2.49 -35.01 -2.49
N TYR A 861 2.16 -34.53 -3.67
CA TYR A 861 0.99 -34.91 -4.42
C TYR A 861 1.28 -35.00 -5.92
N THR A 862 0.76 -36.05 -6.57
CA THR A 862 0.85 -36.18 -8.02
C THR A 862 -0.37 -35.55 -8.69
N VAL A 863 -0.18 -34.42 -9.37
CA VAL A 863 -1.18 -33.83 -10.26
C VAL A 863 -1.30 -34.73 -11.49
N THR A 864 -2.52 -35.07 -11.90
CA THR A 864 -2.78 -36.02 -13.01
C THR A 864 -3.71 -35.42 -14.04
N GLY A 865 -3.70 -35.99 -15.26
CA GLY A 865 -4.58 -35.53 -16.34
C GLY A 865 -4.03 -34.33 -17.11
N LEU A 866 -2.73 -34.05 -16.94
CA LEU A 866 -2.03 -32.98 -17.65
C LEU A 866 -1.68 -33.41 -19.08
N THR A 867 -1.45 -32.45 -19.96
CA THR A 867 -1.06 -32.71 -21.35
C THR A 867 0.46 -32.81 -21.47
N ASP A 868 0.96 -33.95 -21.95
CA ASP A 868 2.39 -34.11 -22.23
C ASP A 868 2.89 -33.05 -23.22
N GLY A 869 4.02 -32.41 -22.90
CA GLY A 869 4.62 -31.35 -23.73
C GLY A 869 4.02 -29.95 -23.54
N THR A 870 3.02 -29.78 -22.67
CA THR A 870 2.53 -28.46 -22.23
C THR A 870 3.16 -28.13 -20.88
N GLU A 871 3.70 -26.92 -20.72
CA GLU A 871 4.25 -26.46 -19.44
C GLU A 871 3.11 -26.01 -18.53
N TYR A 872 3.19 -26.37 -17.24
CA TYR A 872 2.19 -25.99 -16.24
C TYR A 872 2.87 -25.31 -15.07
N ASP A 873 2.30 -24.19 -14.64
CA ASP A 873 2.62 -23.52 -13.39
C ASP A 873 1.79 -24.12 -12.26
N VAL A 874 2.43 -24.37 -11.12
CA VAL A 874 1.83 -25.00 -9.96
C VAL A 874 2.13 -24.20 -8.70
N GLN A 875 1.13 -24.04 -7.84
CA GLN A 875 1.24 -23.38 -6.55
C GLN A 875 0.57 -24.21 -5.45
N VAL A 876 1.06 -24.03 -4.22
CA VAL A 876 0.54 -24.70 -3.02
C VAL A 876 0.21 -23.65 -1.96
N ARG A 877 -0.80 -23.87 -1.12
CA ARG A 877 -1.02 -23.09 0.10
C ARG A 877 -1.46 -23.99 1.25
N ALA A 878 -1.18 -23.58 2.48
CA ALA A 878 -1.70 -24.23 3.68
C ALA A 878 -3.05 -23.63 4.08
N ALA A 879 -3.82 -24.36 4.89
CA ALA A 879 -5.06 -23.88 5.49
C ALA A 879 -5.22 -24.41 6.92
N ASN A 880 -5.74 -23.60 7.84
CA ASN A 880 -6.07 -23.97 9.23
C ASN A 880 -7.57 -23.72 9.53
N SER A 881 -7.97 -23.64 10.79
CA SER A 881 -9.35 -23.32 11.20
C SER A 881 -9.82 -21.94 10.74
N ALA A 882 -8.92 -20.96 10.65
CA ALA A 882 -9.22 -19.62 10.17
C ALA A 882 -9.55 -19.63 8.67
N GLY A 883 -8.85 -20.47 7.91
CA GLY A 883 -9.03 -20.61 6.47
C GLY A 883 -7.72 -20.83 5.72
N PRO A 884 -7.73 -20.66 4.39
CA PRO A 884 -6.53 -20.78 3.57
C PRO A 884 -5.58 -19.60 3.77
N GLY A 885 -4.28 -19.91 3.83
CA GLY A 885 -3.19 -18.95 3.73
C GLY A 885 -2.87 -18.55 2.30
N ILE A 886 -1.68 -18.01 2.08
CA ILE A 886 -1.25 -17.51 0.77
C ILE A 886 -0.59 -18.61 -0.07
N TRP A 887 -0.75 -18.47 -1.39
CA TRP A 887 -0.12 -19.30 -2.39
C TRP A 887 1.40 -19.12 -2.43
N THR A 888 2.14 -20.21 -2.60
CA THR A 888 3.56 -20.15 -2.95
C THR A 888 3.76 -19.39 -4.25
N GLU A 889 4.99 -18.94 -4.51
CA GLU A 889 5.40 -18.63 -5.89
C GLU A 889 5.14 -19.84 -6.82
N ALA A 890 4.85 -19.55 -8.08
CA ALA A 890 4.61 -20.59 -9.08
C ALA A 890 5.92 -21.32 -9.43
N ALA A 891 5.84 -22.64 -9.57
CA ALA A 891 6.91 -23.42 -10.18
C ALA A 891 6.38 -24.21 -11.37
N SER A 892 7.15 -24.21 -12.46
CA SER A 892 6.74 -24.73 -13.75
C SER A 892 7.37 -26.09 -14.05
N ALA A 893 6.61 -26.99 -14.66
CA ALA A 893 7.16 -28.21 -15.25
C ALA A 893 6.36 -28.70 -16.47
N THR A 894 7.04 -29.39 -17.37
CA THR A 894 6.43 -29.97 -18.58
C THR A 894 6.31 -31.50 -18.44
N PRO A 895 5.09 -32.06 -18.27
CA PRO A 895 4.87 -33.50 -18.21
C PRO A 895 5.39 -34.20 -19.48
N ARG A 896 6.00 -35.37 -19.32
CA ARG A 896 6.44 -36.24 -20.43
C ARG A 896 6.57 -37.69 -19.97
N ILE A 897 6.48 -38.64 -20.91
CA ILE A 897 6.79 -40.05 -20.67
C ILE A 897 8.32 -40.26 -20.63
N SER A 898 8.81 -40.95 -19.59
CA SER A 898 10.23 -41.27 -19.43
C SER A 898 10.82 -42.10 -20.58
N GLN A 899 12.00 -41.70 -21.07
CA GLN A 899 12.76 -42.45 -22.10
C GLN A 899 13.25 -43.82 -21.61
N CYS A 900 13.48 -43.96 -20.30
CA CYS A 900 13.90 -45.21 -19.67
C CYS A 900 12.82 -46.30 -19.70
N VAL A 901 11.55 -45.87 -19.73
CA VAL A 901 10.39 -46.75 -19.90
C VAL A 901 10.19 -47.08 -21.38
N LEU A 902 10.33 -46.09 -22.27
CA LEU A 902 10.16 -46.29 -23.72
C LEU A 902 11.20 -47.24 -24.32
N GLY A 903 12.47 -47.10 -23.93
CA GLY A 903 13.56 -47.90 -24.51
C GLY A 903 13.83 -49.25 -23.83
N GLU A 904 13.05 -49.63 -22.80
CA GLU A 904 13.18 -50.89 -22.04
C GLU A 904 14.36 -50.98 -21.04
N ALA A 905 15.04 -49.90 -20.69
CA ALA A 905 16.04 -49.93 -19.62
C ALA A 905 15.42 -50.33 -18.27
N VAL A 906 14.21 -49.81 -17.99
CA VAL A 906 13.39 -50.16 -16.81
C VAL A 906 12.04 -50.71 -17.28
N ARG A 907 11.78 -52.00 -16.97
CA ARG A 907 10.54 -52.68 -17.38
C ARG A 907 9.39 -52.50 -16.41
N ASP A 908 9.74 -52.42 -15.12
CA ASP A 908 8.77 -52.24 -14.06
C ASP A 908 8.35 -50.76 -14.05
N ARG A 909 7.23 -50.49 -14.73
CA ARG A 909 6.66 -49.14 -14.83
C ARG A 909 6.13 -48.62 -13.50
N THR A 910 6.02 -49.48 -12.49
CA THR A 910 5.55 -49.10 -11.16
C THR A 910 6.69 -48.66 -10.23
N ASN A 911 7.94 -48.93 -10.61
CA ASN A 911 9.10 -48.52 -9.85
C ASN A 911 9.61 -47.15 -10.31
N ALA A 912 8.89 -46.09 -9.92
CA ALA A 912 9.22 -44.71 -10.23
C ALA A 912 10.66 -44.34 -9.83
N GLY A 913 11.12 -44.80 -8.66
CA GLY A 913 12.48 -44.52 -8.17
C GLY A 913 13.58 -45.10 -9.08
N LEU A 914 13.40 -46.32 -9.61
CA LEU A 914 14.38 -46.90 -10.54
C LEU A 914 14.34 -46.23 -11.92
N ILE A 915 13.17 -45.72 -12.33
CA ILE A 915 13.04 -44.93 -13.56
C ILE A 915 13.80 -43.61 -13.41
N HIS A 916 13.65 -42.94 -12.27
CA HIS A 916 14.39 -41.72 -11.95
C HIS A 916 15.91 -41.97 -11.91
N ASP A 917 16.37 -43.04 -11.23
CA ASP A 917 17.79 -43.42 -11.22
C ASP A 917 18.34 -43.65 -12.65
N CYS A 918 17.52 -44.23 -13.53
CA CYS A 918 17.89 -44.47 -14.92
C CYS A 918 18.08 -43.17 -15.70
N GLU A 919 17.20 -42.19 -15.52
CA GLU A 919 17.29 -40.90 -16.19
C GLU A 919 18.51 -40.11 -15.73
N ALA A 920 18.74 -40.04 -14.42
CA ALA A 920 19.92 -39.41 -13.83
C ALA A 920 21.23 -40.00 -14.38
N LEU A 921 21.31 -41.33 -14.52
CA LEU A 921 22.47 -41.99 -15.11
C LEU A 921 22.62 -41.70 -16.61
N LEU A 922 21.52 -41.69 -17.39
CA LEU A 922 21.59 -41.35 -18.82
C LEU A 922 22.04 -39.91 -19.05
N GLU A 923 21.56 -38.98 -18.23
CA GLU A 923 21.99 -37.58 -18.23
C GLU A 923 23.47 -37.46 -17.87
N ALA A 924 23.92 -38.19 -16.85
CA ALA A 924 25.31 -38.21 -16.41
C ALA A 924 26.28 -38.83 -17.44
N ARG A 925 25.79 -39.67 -18.36
CA ARG A 925 26.63 -40.53 -19.21
C ARG A 925 27.69 -39.76 -19.99
N ASP A 926 27.28 -38.75 -20.74
CA ASP A 926 28.15 -38.08 -21.71
C ASP A 926 29.11 -37.12 -21.00
N ALA A 927 28.66 -36.46 -19.94
CA ALA A 927 29.50 -35.62 -19.10
C ALA A 927 30.57 -36.43 -18.36
N LEU A 928 30.22 -37.60 -17.83
CA LEU A 928 31.12 -38.45 -17.06
C LEU A 928 32.19 -39.12 -17.93
N ALA A 929 31.80 -39.55 -19.14
CA ALA A 929 32.68 -40.31 -20.02
C ALA A 929 33.54 -39.43 -20.92
N GLY A 930 33.19 -38.16 -21.17
CA GLY A 930 33.97 -37.26 -22.02
C GLY A 930 34.18 -37.82 -23.43
N SER A 931 35.41 -38.25 -23.74
CA SER A 931 35.76 -38.93 -25.00
C SER A 931 35.69 -40.47 -24.92
N GLY A 932 35.60 -41.03 -23.71
CA GLY A 932 35.34 -42.45 -23.45
C GLY A 932 33.89 -42.87 -23.73
N THR A 933 33.60 -44.18 -23.59
CA THR A 933 32.25 -44.71 -23.79
C THR A 933 31.80 -45.59 -22.63
N LEU A 934 30.68 -45.23 -22.00
CA LEU A 934 29.91 -46.10 -21.10
C LEU A 934 28.84 -46.84 -21.91
N ASN A 935 28.56 -48.10 -21.54
CA ASN A 935 27.52 -48.90 -22.22
C ASN A 935 26.07 -48.52 -21.81
N TRP A 936 25.88 -47.36 -21.19
CA TRP A 936 24.60 -46.89 -20.66
C TRP A 936 23.70 -46.46 -21.83
N SER A 937 22.64 -47.22 -22.07
CA SER A 937 21.70 -46.99 -23.16
C SER A 937 20.32 -47.49 -22.76
N THR A 938 19.29 -46.82 -23.26
CA THR A 938 17.91 -47.23 -23.07
C THR A 938 17.66 -48.65 -23.62
N ASP A 939 18.37 -49.07 -24.66
CA ASP A 939 18.26 -50.41 -25.29
C ASP A 939 18.72 -51.59 -24.40
N THR A 940 19.48 -51.31 -23.34
CA THR A 940 20.03 -52.33 -22.45
C THR A 940 19.49 -52.16 -21.04
N ARG A 941 19.41 -53.26 -20.29
CA ARG A 941 18.90 -53.21 -18.91
C ARG A 941 19.85 -52.43 -18.02
N ILE A 942 19.30 -51.60 -17.14
CA ILE A 942 20.09 -50.75 -16.21
C ILE A 942 21.11 -51.53 -15.36
N TRP A 943 20.87 -52.80 -15.04
CA TRP A 943 21.84 -53.63 -14.29
C TRP A 943 22.93 -54.29 -15.14
N ALA A 944 22.86 -54.15 -16.45
CA ALA A 944 23.94 -54.53 -17.36
C ALA A 944 24.88 -53.34 -17.66
N TRP A 945 24.55 -52.15 -17.14
CA TRP A 945 25.32 -50.94 -17.31
C TRP A 945 26.62 -51.01 -16.49
N ASP A 946 27.70 -50.50 -17.07
CA ASP A 946 29.03 -50.45 -16.46
C ASP A 946 28.94 -49.77 -15.09
N GLY A 947 29.44 -50.44 -14.06
CA GLY A 947 29.54 -49.89 -12.71
C GLY A 947 28.23 -49.76 -11.93
N VAL A 948 27.05 -50.01 -12.53
CA VAL A 948 25.76 -49.84 -11.85
C VAL A 948 25.38 -51.09 -11.06
N ILE A 949 25.15 -50.94 -9.75
CA ILE A 949 24.67 -52.00 -8.87
C ILE A 949 23.37 -51.53 -8.22
N ARG A 950 22.34 -52.38 -8.29
CA ARG A 950 21.00 -52.12 -7.73
C ARG A 950 20.62 -53.18 -6.72
N GLU A 951 20.07 -52.76 -5.59
CA GLU A 951 19.66 -53.60 -4.46
C GLU A 951 18.36 -53.03 -3.85
N GLY A 952 17.75 -53.72 -2.88
CA GLY A 952 16.55 -53.25 -2.16
C GLY A 952 15.19 -53.73 -2.71
N ASP A 953 14.13 -53.40 -1.96
CA ASP A 953 12.71 -53.59 -2.31
C ASP A 953 11.90 -52.36 -1.84
N PRO A 954 11.46 -51.46 -2.75
CA PRO A 954 11.65 -51.53 -4.20
C PRO A 954 13.13 -51.38 -4.60
N VAL A 955 13.48 -51.96 -5.75
CA VAL A 955 14.86 -51.97 -6.28
C VAL A 955 15.30 -50.55 -6.66
N ARG A 956 16.45 -50.09 -6.16
CA ARG A 956 17.09 -48.80 -6.49
C ARG A 956 18.59 -48.97 -6.77
N VAL A 957 19.22 -47.99 -7.43
CA VAL A 957 20.68 -47.96 -7.60
C VAL A 957 21.34 -47.63 -6.26
N THR A 958 22.21 -48.52 -5.77
CA THR A 958 22.85 -48.38 -4.45
C THR A 958 24.36 -48.24 -4.53
N LYS A 959 25.00 -48.64 -5.64
CA LYS A 959 26.44 -48.41 -5.84
C LYS A 959 26.75 -48.08 -7.29
N LEU A 960 27.65 -47.12 -7.48
CA LEU A 960 28.21 -46.73 -8.76
C LEU A 960 29.74 -46.88 -8.71
N VAL A 961 30.25 -47.95 -9.33
CA VAL A 961 31.66 -48.37 -9.24
C VAL A 961 32.31 -48.36 -10.62
N LEU A 962 32.94 -47.24 -10.96
CA LEU A 962 33.59 -46.97 -12.25
C LEU A 962 35.09 -46.70 -12.07
N ARG A 963 35.79 -47.55 -11.34
CA ARG A 963 37.24 -47.41 -11.10
C ARG A 963 38.05 -47.86 -12.31
N GLU A 964 39.14 -47.16 -12.63
CA GLU A 964 40.13 -47.58 -13.64
C GLU A 964 39.48 -47.82 -15.02
N LYS A 965 38.63 -46.87 -15.44
CA LYS A 965 37.83 -46.93 -16.66
C LYS A 965 38.28 -45.93 -17.74
N GLU A 966 39.35 -45.18 -17.50
CA GLU A 966 39.87 -44.16 -18.43
C GLU A 966 38.81 -43.08 -18.73
N LEU A 967 37.96 -42.74 -17.75
CA LEU A 967 36.96 -41.68 -17.89
C LEU A 967 37.64 -40.32 -17.81
N ASP A 968 37.44 -39.45 -18.81
CA ASP A 968 38.13 -38.16 -18.96
C ASP A 968 37.17 -36.95 -18.96
N GLY A 969 35.91 -37.18 -18.58
CA GLY A 969 34.88 -36.15 -18.46
C GLY A 969 34.93 -35.39 -17.14
N THR A 970 33.78 -34.83 -16.74
CA THR A 970 33.56 -34.19 -15.44
C THR A 970 32.61 -35.02 -14.59
N ILE A 971 32.58 -34.81 -13.27
CA ILE A 971 31.54 -35.41 -12.42
C ILE A 971 30.26 -34.57 -12.61
N PRO A 972 29.15 -35.12 -13.14
CA PRO A 972 27.94 -34.36 -13.38
C PRO A 972 27.06 -34.24 -12.12
N SER A 973 26.39 -33.11 -11.97
CA SER A 973 25.44 -32.84 -10.86
C SER A 973 24.31 -33.85 -10.80
N ALA A 974 23.85 -34.37 -11.94
CA ALA A 974 22.81 -35.40 -12.04
C ALA A 974 23.09 -36.67 -11.20
N LEU A 975 24.36 -36.96 -10.83
CA LEU A 975 24.65 -38.06 -9.91
C LEU A 975 24.12 -37.84 -8.49
N GLY A 976 23.83 -36.59 -8.09
CA GLY A 976 23.18 -36.23 -6.83
C GLY A 976 21.75 -36.77 -6.71
N ASN A 977 21.08 -37.05 -7.84
CA ASN A 977 19.71 -37.55 -7.86
C ASN A 977 19.59 -39.05 -7.49
N LEU A 978 20.71 -39.75 -7.30
CA LEU A 978 20.73 -41.16 -6.91
C LEU A 978 20.52 -41.33 -5.39
N SER A 979 19.36 -40.93 -4.88
CA SER A 979 19.08 -40.80 -3.43
C SER A 979 19.29 -42.06 -2.55
N ASN A 980 19.43 -43.24 -3.15
CA ASN A 980 19.73 -44.50 -2.44
C ASN A 980 21.20 -44.95 -2.57
N LEU A 981 22.08 -44.11 -3.11
CA LEU A 981 23.48 -44.43 -3.34
C LEU A 981 24.25 -44.53 -2.00
N VAL A 982 24.91 -45.67 -1.80
CA VAL A 982 25.73 -46.01 -0.63
C VAL A 982 27.23 -45.91 -0.95
N GLU A 983 27.61 -46.20 -2.19
CA GLU A 983 29.01 -46.12 -2.65
C GLU A 983 29.11 -45.45 -4.01
N LEU A 984 29.85 -44.33 -4.07
CA LEU A 984 30.31 -43.69 -5.30
C LEU A 984 31.83 -43.86 -5.43
N ASN A 985 32.25 -44.62 -6.44
CA ASN A 985 33.66 -44.98 -6.63
C ASN A 985 34.11 -44.70 -8.06
N LEU A 986 34.72 -43.52 -8.24
CA LEU A 986 35.23 -43.00 -9.50
C LEU A 986 36.77 -42.91 -9.51
N ARG A 987 37.44 -43.65 -8.62
CA ARG A 987 38.89 -43.56 -8.42
C ARG A 987 39.69 -43.97 -9.67
N SER A 988 40.90 -43.42 -9.79
CA SER A 988 41.87 -43.81 -10.82
C SER A 988 41.29 -43.67 -12.23
N ASN A 989 40.72 -42.51 -12.55
CA ASN A 989 40.35 -42.09 -13.90
C ASN A 989 41.08 -40.79 -14.25
N GLU A 990 40.67 -40.12 -15.31
CA GLU A 990 41.20 -38.85 -15.81
C GLU A 990 40.15 -37.72 -15.63
N LEU A 991 39.27 -37.85 -14.62
CA LEU A 991 38.16 -36.92 -14.44
C LEU A 991 38.66 -35.52 -14.07
N THR A 992 38.10 -34.51 -14.71
CA THR A 992 38.44 -33.10 -14.53
C THR A 992 37.26 -32.31 -13.93
N GLY A 993 37.41 -30.99 -13.76
CA GLY A 993 36.37 -30.12 -13.22
C GLY A 993 36.26 -30.17 -11.70
N SER A 994 35.21 -29.56 -11.16
CA SER A 994 34.93 -29.52 -9.72
C SER A 994 34.10 -30.71 -9.24
N ILE A 995 34.08 -30.93 -7.92
CA ILE A 995 33.13 -31.84 -7.28
C ILE A 995 31.77 -31.10 -7.19
N PRO A 996 30.67 -31.62 -7.77
CA PRO A 996 29.36 -30.97 -7.71
C PRO A 996 28.81 -30.90 -6.29
N THR A 997 28.11 -29.82 -5.98
CA THR A 997 27.45 -29.59 -4.67
C THR A 997 26.33 -30.59 -4.41
N GLU A 998 25.64 -31.04 -5.46
CA GLU A 998 24.51 -31.98 -5.41
C GLU A 998 24.93 -33.37 -4.89
N LEU A 999 26.23 -33.70 -4.86
CA LEU A 999 26.69 -34.90 -4.17
C LEU A 999 26.44 -34.86 -2.65
N GLY A 1000 26.19 -33.67 -2.09
CA GLY A 1000 25.75 -33.46 -0.71
C GLY A 1000 24.32 -33.97 -0.43
N ASP A 1001 23.50 -34.22 -1.46
CA ASP A 1001 22.10 -34.65 -1.29
C ASP A 1001 21.98 -36.18 -1.09
N LEU A 1002 23.09 -36.90 -1.24
CA LEU A 1002 23.16 -38.37 -1.16
C LEU A 1002 23.15 -38.85 0.30
N ALA A 1003 22.06 -38.64 1.03
CA ALA A 1003 21.93 -38.88 2.48
C ALA A 1003 22.28 -40.30 2.96
N ASN A 1004 22.34 -41.29 2.07
CA ASN A 1004 22.70 -42.69 2.37
C ASN A 1004 24.18 -43.03 2.06
N LEU A 1005 24.96 -42.08 1.56
CA LEU A 1005 26.31 -42.33 1.07
C LEU A 1005 27.26 -42.68 2.23
N GLU A 1006 27.89 -43.86 2.15
CA GLU A 1006 28.89 -44.29 3.13
C GLU A 1006 30.32 -44.12 2.61
N LYS A 1007 30.51 -44.13 1.28
CA LYS A 1007 31.83 -44.07 0.66
C LYS A 1007 31.82 -43.16 -0.56
N LEU A 1008 32.65 -42.12 -0.49
CA LEU A 1008 32.96 -41.23 -1.60
C LEU A 1008 34.43 -41.37 -1.97
N LEU A 1009 34.70 -42.05 -3.08
CA LEU A 1009 36.04 -42.43 -3.51
C LEU A 1009 36.37 -41.79 -4.86
N LEU A 1010 37.01 -40.62 -4.82
CA LEU A 1010 37.35 -39.78 -5.99
C LEU A 1010 38.87 -39.63 -6.22
N HIS A 1011 39.68 -40.30 -5.41
CA HIS A 1011 41.14 -40.24 -5.46
C HIS A 1011 41.76 -40.69 -6.80
N ASN A 1012 42.93 -40.12 -7.13
CA ASN A 1012 43.68 -40.31 -8.36
C ASN A 1012 42.85 -39.94 -9.61
N ASN A 1013 42.53 -38.65 -9.73
CA ASN A 1013 41.91 -38.02 -10.90
C ASN A 1013 42.59 -36.66 -11.12
N ASP A 1014 42.09 -35.85 -12.06
CA ASP A 1014 42.53 -34.49 -12.33
C ASP A 1014 41.51 -33.44 -11.85
N LEU A 1015 40.80 -33.73 -10.75
CA LEU A 1015 39.76 -32.85 -10.19
C LEU A 1015 40.38 -31.56 -9.65
N THR A 1016 39.68 -30.45 -9.83
CA THR A 1016 40.11 -29.08 -9.47
C THR A 1016 39.03 -28.38 -8.65
N GLY A 1017 39.28 -27.14 -8.23
CA GLY A 1017 38.29 -26.34 -7.50
C GLY A 1017 38.22 -26.64 -6.00
N THR A 1018 37.16 -26.17 -5.37
CA THR A 1018 36.90 -26.31 -3.93
C THR A 1018 36.21 -27.63 -3.62
N ILE A 1019 36.22 -28.04 -2.35
CA ILE A 1019 35.41 -29.17 -1.90
C ILE A 1019 34.07 -28.60 -1.44
N PRO A 1020 32.94 -28.99 -2.04
CA PRO A 1020 31.62 -28.50 -1.65
C PRO A 1020 31.29 -28.89 -0.20
N ASP A 1021 30.31 -28.22 0.40
CA ASP A 1021 29.80 -28.62 1.71
C ASP A 1021 29.12 -30.00 1.61
N LEU A 1022 29.66 -30.96 2.36
CA LEU A 1022 29.15 -32.34 2.44
C LEU A 1022 28.70 -32.68 3.88
N SER A 1023 28.42 -31.68 4.72
CA SER A 1023 28.05 -31.87 6.13
C SER A 1023 26.74 -32.62 6.33
N SER A 1024 25.83 -32.59 5.35
CA SER A 1024 24.57 -33.34 5.32
C SER A 1024 24.78 -34.86 5.22
N LEU A 1025 25.96 -35.33 4.76
CA LEU A 1025 26.27 -36.74 4.55
C LEU A 1025 26.60 -37.47 5.86
N SER A 1026 25.64 -37.49 6.78
CA SER A 1026 25.80 -38.03 8.13
C SER A 1026 26.19 -39.52 8.18
N THR A 1027 25.94 -40.29 7.11
CA THR A 1027 26.31 -41.71 6.99
C THR A 1027 27.74 -41.94 6.49
N LEU A 1028 28.45 -40.90 6.07
CA LEU A 1028 29.73 -41.03 5.37
C LEU A 1028 30.84 -41.56 6.29
N LYS A 1029 31.45 -42.67 5.90
CA LYS A 1029 32.54 -43.35 6.63
C LYS A 1029 33.90 -43.17 5.97
N MET A 1030 33.93 -43.00 4.65
CA MET A 1030 35.18 -42.87 3.88
C MET A 1030 35.10 -41.74 2.87
N LEU A 1031 36.00 -40.75 3.02
CA LEU A 1031 36.18 -39.65 2.08
C LEU A 1031 37.61 -39.64 1.55
N TRP A 1032 37.79 -40.14 0.32
CA TRP A 1032 39.11 -40.28 -0.30
C TRP A 1032 39.21 -39.42 -1.56
N LEU A 1033 39.94 -38.31 -1.42
CA LEU A 1033 40.13 -37.27 -2.43
C LEU A 1033 41.60 -37.13 -2.88
N SER A 1034 42.50 -38.01 -2.39
CA SER A 1034 43.94 -37.89 -2.61
C SER A 1034 44.35 -37.96 -4.08
N GLY A 1035 45.40 -37.25 -4.47
CA GLY A 1035 45.92 -37.27 -5.84
C GLY A 1035 44.98 -36.59 -6.85
N ASN A 1036 44.59 -35.35 -6.53
CA ASN A 1036 43.85 -34.40 -7.38
C ASN A 1036 44.49 -33.00 -7.23
N ASP A 1037 43.92 -31.95 -7.83
CA ASP A 1037 44.31 -30.53 -7.68
C ASP A 1037 43.28 -29.70 -6.86
N LEU A 1038 42.71 -30.30 -5.81
CA LEU A 1038 41.64 -29.69 -5.02
C LEU A 1038 42.16 -28.69 -3.96
N GLY A 1039 41.32 -27.72 -3.60
CA GLY A 1039 41.47 -26.89 -2.40
C GLY A 1039 42.27 -25.61 -2.56
N ARG A 1040 42.62 -25.20 -3.79
CA ARG A 1040 43.27 -23.90 -4.03
C ARG A 1040 42.38 -22.77 -3.46
N ASP A 1041 42.96 -21.96 -2.58
CA ASP A 1041 42.42 -20.72 -1.98
C ASP A 1041 41.48 -20.86 -0.76
N GLU A 1042 41.00 -22.04 -0.39
CA GLU A 1042 40.09 -22.23 0.77
C GLU A 1042 40.61 -23.12 1.91
N GLY A 1043 41.70 -23.88 1.73
CA GLY A 1043 42.22 -24.72 2.80
C GLY A 1043 41.45 -26.03 2.99
N ILE A 1044 41.57 -26.59 4.19
CA ILE A 1044 40.77 -27.74 4.62
C ILE A 1044 39.40 -27.22 5.07
N PRO A 1045 38.27 -27.76 4.56
CA PRO A 1045 36.95 -27.27 4.92
C PRO A 1045 36.61 -27.45 6.40
N THR A 1046 36.03 -26.43 7.03
CA THR A 1046 35.68 -26.42 8.46
C THR A 1046 34.48 -27.31 8.80
N TRP A 1047 33.56 -27.51 7.86
CA TRP A 1047 32.39 -28.38 8.02
C TRP A 1047 32.78 -29.84 8.32
N LEU A 1048 34.01 -30.27 8.00
CA LEU A 1048 34.54 -31.58 8.37
C LEU A 1048 34.44 -31.85 9.88
N ASN A 1049 34.48 -30.80 10.70
CA ASN A 1049 34.33 -30.93 12.15
C ASN A 1049 32.98 -31.55 12.57
N SER A 1050 31.94 -31.44 11.74
CA SER A 1050 30.61 -32.03 12.01
C SER A 1050 30.50 -33.52 11.66
N MET A 1051 31.50 -34.09 10.97
CA MET A 1051 31.44 -35.43 10.36
C MET A 1051 31.79 -36.55 11.35
N SER A 1052 30.96 -36.72 12.39
CA SER A 1052 31.21 -37.63 13.52
C SER A 1052 31.32 -39.12 13.17
N ASN A 1053 30.70 -39.58 12.07
CA ASN A 1053 30.76 -40.97 11.59
C ASN A 1053 31.95 -41.28 10.66
N LEU A 1054 32.72 -40.26 10.28
CA LEU A 1054 33.81 -40.44 9.33
C LEU A 1054 34.95 -41.25 9.96
N GLU A 1055 35.31 -42.38 9.36
CA GLU A 1055 36.36 -43.28 9.87
C GLU A 1055 37.71 -43.05 9.18
N SER A 1056 37.70 -42.61 7.91
CA SER A 1056 38.91 -42.41 7.12
C SER A 1056 38.81 -41.18 6.22
N LEU A 1057 39.73 -40.24 6.45
CA LEU A 1057 39.91 -39.05 5.62
C LEU A 1057 41.27 -39.12 4.92
N ASN A 1058 41.26 -39.08 3.59
CA ASN A 1058 42.48 -39.10 2.79
C ASN A 1058 42.47 -38.00 1.72
N MET A 1059 43.26 -36.96 1.96
CA MET A 1059 43.35 -35.79 1.10
C MET A 1059 44.78 -35.54 0.60
N TRP A 1060 45.70 -36.49 0.80
CA TRP A 1060 47.09 -36.36 0.35
C TRP A 1060 47.18 -35.96 -1.13
N GLY A 1061 47.99 -34.94 -1.42
CA GLY A 1061 48.51 -34.72 -2.77
C GLY A 1061 47.68 -33.69 -3.53
N ASN A 1062 46.82 -32.97 -2.81
CA ASN A 1062 46.06 -31.83 -3.25
C ASN A 1062 46.77 -30.51 -2.94
N ARG A 1063 46.12 -29.38 -3.25
CA ARG A 1063 46.66 -28.02 -3.04
C ARG A 1063 45.84 -27.22 -2.04
N MET A 1064 45.54 -27.83 -0.88
CA MET A 1064 44.72 -27.23 0.18
C MET A 1064 45.28 -25.90 0.68
N GLY A 1065 46.58 -25.84 1.02
CA GLY A 1065 47.12 -24.62 1.65
C GLY A 1065 46.50 -24.34 3.03
N GLY A 1066 46.71 -23.12 3.56
CA GLY A 1066 46.09 -22.68 4.80
C GLY A 1066 46.55 -23.42 6.06
N ALA A 1067 45.89 -23.15 7.19
CA ALA A 1067 46.10 -23.86 8.46
C ALA A 1067 45.18 -25.07 8.58
N ILE A 1068 45.53 -26.02 9.45
CA ILE A 1068 44.62 -27.11 9.81
C ILE A 1068 43.53 -26.52 10.74
N PRO A 1069 42.24 -26.59 10.39
CA PRO A 1069 41.16 -26.12 11.25
C PRO A 1069 40.96 -27.06 12.45
N ASP A 1070 40.04 -26.73 13.34
CA ASP A 1070 39.59 -27.68 14.36
C ASP A 1070 38.86 -28.86 13.70
N LEU A 1071 39.27 -30.07 14.10
CA LEU A 1071 38.81 -31.35 13.55
C LEU A 1071 38.34 -32.31 14.66
N SER A 1072 38.27 -31.84 15.92
CA SER A 1072 37.95 -32.62 17.12
C SER A 1072 36.60 -33.32 17.08
N GLY A 1073 35.62 -32.77 16.35
CA GLY A 1073 34.28 -33.34 16.22
C GLY A 1073 34.20 -34.61 15.37
N MET A 1074 35.25 -34.97 14.61
CA MET A 1074 35.35 -36.26 13.91
C MET A 1074 35.72 -37.41 14.86
N THR A 1075 34.85 -37.69 15.82
CA THR A 1075 35.08 -38.60 16.96
C THR A 1075 35.32 -40.07 16.56
N SER A 1076 34.84 -40.51 15.40
CA SER A 1076 35.06 -41.88 14.87
C SER A 1076 36.31 -42.03 14.00
N LEU A 1077 37.07 -40.95 13.77
CA LEU A 1077 38.15 -40.95 12.78
C LEU A 1077 39.33 -41.81 13.23
N LYS A 1078 39.66 -42.82 12.41
CA LYS A 1078 40.78 -43.75 12.68
C LYS A 1078 42.02 -43.38 11.89
N LEU A 1079 41.86 -42.73 10.74
CA LEU A 1079 42.95 -42.46 9.81
C LEU A 1079 42.84 -41.05 9.22
N LEU A 1080 43.82 -40.20 9.51
CA LEU A 1080 43.93 -38.85 8.96
C LEU A 1080 45.20 -38.72 8.10
N LYS A 1081 45.00 -38.52 6.79
CA LYS A 1081 46.08 -38.36 5.81
C LYS A 1081 46.03 -37.00 5.11
N LEU A 1082 46.91 -36.10 5.53
CA LEU A 1082 47.05 -34.73 5.01
C LEU A 1082 48.50 -34.43 4.58
N GLN A 1083 49.31 -35.44 4.30
CA GLN A 1083 50.67 -35.24 3.84
C GLN A 1083 50.71 -34.58 2.45
N SER A 1084 51.72 -33.73 2.20
CA SER A 1084 51.93 -33.09 0.88
C SER A 1084 50.69 -32.36 0.34
N THR A 1085 50.08 -31.51 1.18
CA THR A 1085 48.90 -30.69 0.81
C THR A 1085 49.16 -29.18 0.94
N HIS A 1086 50.42 -28.77 1.09
CA HIS A 1086 50.87 -27.38 1.24
C HIS A 1086 50.38 -26.67 2.51
N LEU A 1087 50.06 -27.42 3.57
CA LEU A 1087 49.58 -26.85 4.82
C LEU A 1087 50.64 -25.99 5.51
N THR A 1088 50.18 -24.94 6.19
CA THR A 1088 50.94 -23.95 6.96
C THR A 1088 50.33 -23.80 8.37
N GLY A 1089 50.85 -22.89 9.19
CA GLY A 1089 50.32 -22.69 10.54
C GLY A 1089 50.71 -23.80 11.51
N GLU A 1090 50.07 -23.82 12.68
CA GLU A 1090 50.38 -24.76 13.77
C GLU A 1090 49.56 -26.05 13.67
N ILE A 1091 50.01 -27.09 14.37
CA ILE A 1091 49.19 -28.30 14.58
C ILE A 1091 48.19 -27.96 15.69
N PRO A 1092 46.87 -28.02 15.47
CA PRO A 1092 45.89 -27.72 16.51
C PRO A 1092 45.99 -28.70 17.69
N ALA A 1093 45.98 -28.17 18.91
CA ALA A 1093 45.95 -28.97 20.14
C ALA A 1093 44.73 -29.91 20.21
N SER A 1094 43.61 -29.49 19.62
CA SER A 1094 42.35 -30.25 19.59
C SER A 1094 42.45 -31.58 18.84
N ILE A 1095 43.47 -31.81 18.00
CA ILE A 1095 43.75 -33.16 17.45
C ILE A 1095 44.01 -34.17 18.57
N GLY A 1096 44.52 -33.71 19.72
CA GLY A 1096 44.72 -34.54 20.93
C GLY A 1096 43.43 -35.14 21.51
N GLU A 1097 42.26 -34.59 21.16
CA GLU A 1097 40.94 -35.06 21.64
C GLU A 1097 40.37 -36.20 20.78
N MET A 1098 41.02 -36.55 19.67
CA MET A 1098 40.53 -37.53 18.69
C MET A 1098 40.87 -38.98 19.08
N ASP A 1099 40.28 -39.49 20.16
CA ASP A 1099 40.63 -40.77 20.79
C ASP A 1099 40.63 -42.01 19.86
N SER A 1100 39.82 -42.00 18.80
CA SER A 1100 39.74 -43.10 17.83
C SER A 1100 40.95 -43.18 16.87
N LEU A 1101 41.79 -42.14 16.86
CA LEU A 1101 42.83 -41.98 15.84
C LEU A 1101 43.94 -43.02 16.01
N SER A 1102 44.22 -43.73 14.92
CA SER A 1102 45.25 -44.77 14.87
C SER A 1102 46.45 -44.39 13.98
N GLY A 1103 46.25 -43.44 13.06
CA GLY A 1103 47.26 -43.01 12.09
C GLY A 1103 47.25 -41.50 11.81
N LEU A 1104 48.26 -40.83 12.38
CA LEU A 1104 48.73 -39.46 12.23
C LEU A 1104 49.62 -39.16 11.01
N TYR A 1105 49.15 -38.63 9.88
CA TYR A 1105 50.03 -38.31 8.74
C TYR A 1105 49.96 -36.85 8.27
N LEU A 1106 50.90 -36.01 8.75
CA LEU A 1106 51.01 -34.58 8.42
C LEU A 1106 52.36 -34.19 7.77
N HIS A 1107 53.22 -35.16 7.49
CA HIS A 1107 54.57 -34.96 6.94
C HIS A 1107 54.59 -34.30 5.55
N LYS A 1108 55.72 -33.69 5.19
CA LYS A 1108 55.92 -32.98 3.91
C LYS A 1108 54.92 -31.83 3.69
N ASN A 1109 54.78 -30.97 4.70
CA ASN A 1109 54.04 -29.71 4.61
C ASN A 1109 54.97 -28.57 5.09
N SER A 1110 54.41 -27.39 5.35
CA SER A 1110 55.10 -26.23 5.91
C SER A 1110 54.51 -25.85 7.28
N LEU A 1111 54.13 -26.85 8.08
CA LEU A 1111 53.60 -26.65 9.42
C LEU A 1111 54.69 -26.09 10.35
N SER A 1112 54.35 -25.09 11.14
CA SER A 1112 55.21 -24.37 12.07
C SER A 1112 54.69 -24.45 13.52
N GLY A 1113 55.27 -23.71 14.46
CA GLY A 1113 54.87 -23.76 15.86
C GLY A 1113 55.47 -24.95 16.60
N GLU A 1114 54.99 -25.21 17.82
CA GLU A 1114 55.44 -26.33 18.65
C GLU A 1114 54.61 -27.60 18.38
N ILE A 1115 55.09 -28.75 18.84
CA ILE A 1115 54.28 -29.97 18.87
C ILE A 1115 53.35 -29.85 20.09
N PRO A 1116 52.01 -29.91 19.94
CA PRO A 1116 51.09 -29.82 21.07
C PRO A 1116 51.29 -30.98 22.07
N GLU A 1117 51.27 -30.66 23.37
CA GLU A 1117 51.39 -31.66 24.43
C GLU A 1117 50.18 -32.60 24.49
N GLU A 1118 49.02 -32.10 24.06
CA GLU A 1118 47.74 -32.80 24.01
C GLU A 1118 47.77 -34.02 23.08
N LEU A 1119 48.67 -34.06 22.09
CA LEU A 1119 48.86 -35.27 21.26
C LEU A 1119 49.26 -36.50 22.11
N GLY A 1120 49.83 -36.27 23.30
CA GLY A 1120 50.12 -37.31 24.29
C GLY A 1120 48.90 -38.08 24.79
N GLN A 1121 47.69 -37.51 24.65
CA GLN A 1121 46.43 -38.11 25.10
C GLN A 1121 45.93 -39.23 24.16
N LEU A 1122 46.44 -39.29 22.92
CA LEU A 1122 45.99 -40.23 21.89
C LEU A 1122 46.50 -41.67 22.12
N THR A 1123 45.92 -42.36 23.09
CA THR A 1123 46.37 -43.69 23.53
C THR A 1123 46.19 -44.81 22.48
N ASN A 1124 45.32 -44.63 21.48
CA ASN A 1124 45.12 -45.56 20.37
C ASN A 1124 46.06 -45.32 19.17
N LEU A 1125 46.81 -44.22 19.17
CA LEU A 1125 47.64 -43.83 18.04
C LEU A 1125 48.80 -44.80 17.86
N ARG A 1126 48.96 -45.34 16.66
CA ARG A 1126 50.02 -46.30 16.33
C ARG A 1126 51.15 -45.67 15.52
N ARG A 1127 50.86 -44.66 14.71
CA ARG A 1127 51.85 -44.00 13.85
C ARG A 1127 51.60 -42.50 13.84
N ILE A 1128 52.67 -41.74 14.02
CA ILE A 1128 52.65 -40.28 13.91
C ILE A 1128 53.85 -39.82 13.08
N TRP A 1129 53.55 -39.28 11.90
CA TRP A 1129 54.53 -38.79 10.94
C TRP A 1129 54.35 -37.29 10.74
N LEU A 1130 55.19 -36.52 11.43
CA LEU A 1130 55.24 -35.05 11.35
C LEU A 1130 56.51 -34.55 10.64
N HIS A 1131 57.29 -35.45 10.05
CA HIS A 1131 58.58 -35.12 9.48
C HIS A 1131 58.51 -34.19 8.26
N SER A 1132 59.63 -33.52 7.96
CA SER A 1132 59.73 -32.63 6.80
C SER A 1132 58.67 -31.51 6.88
N ASN A 1133 58.70 -30.77 7.99
CA ASN A 1133 57.91 -29.57 8.29
C ASN A 1133 58.87 -28.51 8.89
N ASP A 1134 58.31 -27.39 9.36
CA ASP A 1134 59.04 -26.29 10.01
C ASP A 1134 58.81 -26.22 11.53
N LEU A 1135 58.46 -27.35 12.17
CA LEU A 1135 58.12 -27.41 13.61
C LEU A 1135 59.32 -27.02 14.50
N THR A 1136 59.04 -26.21 15.53
CA THR A 1136 59.99 -25.64 16.50
C THR A 1136 59.63 -26.07 17.94
N GLY A 1137 60.25 -25.48 18.95
CA GLY A 1137 60.00 -25.84 20.36
C GLY A 1137 60.77 -27.08 20.81
N GLU A 1138 60.41 -27.61 21.97
CA GLU A 1138 60.93 -28.88 22.51
C GLU A 1138 60.05 -30.06 22.06
N ILE A 1139 60.51 -31.29 22.30
CA ILE A 1139 59.63 -32.46 22.20
C ILE A 1139 58.89 -32.55 23.55
N PRO A 1140 57.55 -32.45 23.61
CA PRO A 1140 56.82 -32.52 24.88
C PRO A 1140 57.01 -33.88 25.56
N SER A 1141 57.14 -33.86 26.89
CA SER A 1141 57.28 -35.09 27.70
C SER A 1141 55.99 -35.91 27.72
N GLU A 1142 54.87 -35.23 27.55
CA GLU A 1142 53.50 -35.70 27.52
C GLU A 1142 53.26 -36.66 26.36
N LEU A 1143 54.05 -36.58 25.27
CA LEU A 1143 53.98 -37.55 24.16
C LEU A 1143 54.21 -39.00 24.60
N SER A 1144 54.85 -39.21 25.77
CA SER A 1144 55.00 -40.53 26.40
C SER A 1144 53.67 -41.20 26.75
N GLY A 1145 52.58 -40.44 26.85
CA GLY A 1145 51.22 -40.94 27.08
C GLY A 1145 50.65 -41.80 25.94
N MET A 1146 51.20 -41.70 24.72
CA MET A 1146 50.80 -42.52 23.57
C MET A 1146 51.31 -43.96 23.66
N THR A 1147 50.77 -44.73 24.59
CA THR A 1147 51.25 -46.09 24.95
C THR A 1147 51.15 -47.14 23.83
N SER A 1148 50.31 -46.94 22.82
CA SER A 1148 50.17 -47.82 21.65
C SER A 1148 51.08 -47.45 20.48
N LEU A 1149 51.88 -46.39 20.60
CA LEU A 1149 52.64 -45.85 19.48
C LEU A 1149 53.76 -46.80 19.06
N VAL A 1150 53.84 -47.07 17.76
CA VAL A 1150 54.82 -47.97 17.13
C VAL A 1150 55.88 -47.18 16.36
N ASP A 1151 55.49 -46.07 15.74
CA ASP A 1151 56.37 -45.28 14.87
C ASP A 1151 56.21 -43.78 15.13
N LEU A 1152 57.23 -43.18 15.75
CA LEU A 1152 57.36 -41.74 15.99
C LEU A 1152 58.37 -41.15 14.99
N ASN A 1153 57.88 -40.33 14.08
CA ASN A 1153 58.72 -39.72 13.04
C ASN A 1153 58.63 -38.19 13.02
N LEU A 1154 59.63 -37.56 13.62
CA LEU A 1154 59.78 -36.10 13.78
C LEU A 1154 61.00 -35.54 13.03
N ARG A 1155 61.63 -36.35 12.15
CA ARG A 1155 62.86 -35.93 11.45
C ARG A 1155 62.65 -34.70 10.57
N ASP A 1156 63.75 -34.06 10.19
CA ASP A 1156 63.73 -32.93 9.24
C ASP A 1156 62.75 -31.83 9.69
N ASN A 1157 62.95 -31.32 10.90
CA ASN A 1157 62.24 -30.19 11.51
C ASN A 1157 63.26 -29.25 12.18
N ARG A 1158 62.79 -28.30 12.99
CA ARG A 1158 63.61 -27.33 13.73
C ARG A 1158 63.51 -27.52 15.25
N LEU A 1159 63.15 -28.72 15.72
CA LEU A 1159 62.94 -29.04 17.14
C LEU A 1159 64.24 -28.87 17.94
N SER A 1160 64.13 -28.37 19.16
CA SER A 1160 65.23 -28.02 20.06
C SER A 1160 65.01 -28.61 21.46
N GLY A 1161 65.79 -28.20 22.47
CA GLY A 1161 65.71 -28.79 23.81
C GLY A 1161 66.28 -30.22 23.91
N PRO A 1162 66.15 -30.88 25.07
CA PRO A 1162 66.58 -32.27 25.27
C PRO A 1162 65.62 -33.28 24.62
N ILE A 1163 66.07 -34.54 24.51
CA ILE A 1163 65.14 -35.67 24.30
C ILE A 1163 64.52 -35.97 25.69
N PRO A 1164 63.20 -35.94 25.86
CA PRO A 1164 62.56 -36.28 27.14
C PRO A 1164 62.88 -37.71 27.57
N ALA A 1165 63.17 -37.90 28.86
CA ALA A 1165 63.44 -39.23 29.43
C ALA A 1165 62.17 -40.10 29.42
N GLU A 1166 61.02 -39.46 29.53
CA GLU A 1166 59.68 -40.04 29.55
C GLU A 1166 59.37 -40.86 28.28
N ILE A 1167 60.02 -40.57 27.15
CA ILE A 1167 59.91 -41.38 25.93
C ILE A 1167 60.30 -42.84 26.20
N GLY A 1168 61.19 -43.11 27.17
CA GLY A 1168 61.55 -44.46 27.59
C GLY A 1168 60.37 -45.29 28.15
N ALA A 1169 59.27 -44.66 28.54
CA ALA A 1169 58.06 -45.34 28.99
C ALA A 1169 57.21 -45.92 27.83
N MET A 1170 57.49 -45.54 26.58
CA MET A 1170 56.71 -45.92 25.40
C MET A 1170 57.07 -47.33 24.88
N THR A 1171 56.87 -48.37 25.70
CA THR A 1171 57.31 -49.77 25.43
C THR A 1171 56.73 -50.43 24.16
N SER A 1172 55.77 -49.81 23.47
CA SER A 1172 55.29 -50.26 22.15
C SER A 1172 56.12 -49.75 20.98
N LEU A 1173 57.02 -48.79 21.22
CA LEU A 1173 57.72 -48.05 20.18
C LEU A 1173 58.77 -48.92 19.48
N GLU A 1174 58.61 -49.10 18.17
CA GLU A 1174 59.56 -49.84 17.34
C GLU A 1174 60.54 -48.91 16.62
N LYS A 1175 60.12 -47.68 16.32
CA LYS A 1175 60.91 -46.75 15.50
C LYS A 1175 60.85 -45.33 16.06
N LEU A 1176 62.02 -44.81 16.44
CA LEU A 1176 62.20 -43.44 16.94
C LEU A 1176 63.09 -42.65 15.98
N ARG A 1177 62.50 -41.69 15.26
CA ARG A 1177 63.19 -40.88 14.25
C ARG A 1177 63.17 -39.40 14.62
N LEU A 1178 64.28 -38.92 15.16
CA LEU A 1178 64.48 -37.53 15.61
C LEU A 1178 65.62 -36.81 14.88
N HIS A 1179 66.24 -37.46 13.90
CA HIS A 1179 67.38 -36.96 13.14
C HIS A 1179 67.09 -35.69 12.34
N TYR A 1180 68.13 -34.91 12.06
CA TYR A 1180 68.07 -33.62 11.36
C TYR A 1180 67.11 -32.62 12.05
N ASN A 1181 67.39 -32.36 13.32
CA ASN A 1181 66.76 -31.33 14.15
C ASN A 1181 67.86 -30.51 14.87
N GLN A 1182 67.49 -29.76 15.90
CA GLN A 1182 68.39 -28.95 16.72
C GLN A 1182 68.47 -29.45 18.18
N LEU A 1183 68.09 -30.70 18.43
CA LEU A 1183 68.03 -31.30 19.78
C LEU A 1183 69.39 -31.28 20.48
N SER A 1184 69.41 -30.99 21.78
CA SER A 1184 70.60 -30.79 22.60
C SER A 1184 70.52 -31.60 23.91
N GLY A 1185 71.41 -31.36 24.87
CA GLY A 1185 71.45 -32.18 26.10
C GLY A 1185 72.10 -33.56 25.88
N THR A 1186 71.80 -34.52 26.75
CA THR A 1186 72.31 -35.91 26.68
C THR A 1186 71.29 -36.85 26.06
N ILE A 1187 71.73 -38.02 25.59
CA ILE A 1187 70.80 -39.11 25.29
C ILE A 1187 70.31 -39.68 26.63
N PRO A 1188 68.99 -39.77 26.91
CA PRO A 1188 68.48 -40.33 28.17
C PRO A 1188 68.80 -41.83 28.30
N ASN A 1189 69.09 -42.28 29.53
CA ASN A 1189 69.32 -43.70 29.84
C ASN A 1189 68.04 -44.53 29.70
N GLU A 1190 66.89 -43.92 29.94
CA GLU A 1190 65.55 -44.53 29.86
C GLU A 1190 65.21 -45.03 28.46
N LEU A 1191 65.85 -44.50 27.41
CA LEU A 1191 65.69 -45.05 26.06
C LEU A 1191 66.14 -46.52 25.97
N GLY A 1192 67.02 -46.97 26.89
CA GLY A 1192 67.43 -48.37 27.00
C GLY A 1192 66.33 -49.32 27.48
N ASP A 1193 65.20 -48.81 27.97
CA ASP A 1193 64.05 -49.60 28.43
C ASP A 1193 63.06 -49.95 27.31
N LEU A 1194 63.25 -49.40 26.11
CA LEU A 1194 62.40 -49.63 24.94
C LEU A 1194 62.72 -50.96 24.25
N ASP A 1195 62.35 -52.07 24.87
CA ASP A 1195 62.68 -53.44 24.43
C ASP A 1195 62.20 -53.81 23.01
N LYS A 1196 61.20 -53.12 22.45
CA LYS A 1196 60.75 -53.31 21.05
C LYS A 1196 61.44 -52.42 20.02
N LEU A 1197 62.34 -51.53 20.44
CA LEU A 1197 62.94 -50.55 19.56
C LEU A 1197 63.87 -51.22 18.54
N THR A 1198 63.49 -51.17 17.27
CA THR A 1198 64.27 -51.72 16.15
C THR A 1198 65.08 -50.67 15.41
N GLY A 1199 64.70 -49.39 15.52
CA GLY A 1199 65.36 -48.29 14.81
C GLY A 1199 65.44 -47.01 15.63
N LEU A 1200 66.66 -46.53 15.87
CA LEU A 1200 66.97 -45.31 16.60
C LEU A 1200 67.78 -44.34 15.72
N TRP A 1201 67.16 -43.25 15.28
CA TRP A 1201 67.82 -42.27 14.40
C TRP A 1201 67.86 -40.88 15.06
N LEU A 1202 69.04 -40.51 15.57
CA LEU A 1202 69.30 -39.22 16.24
C LEU A 1202 70.37 -38.38 15.50
N GLN A 1203 70.85 -38.81 14.34
CA GLN A 1203 71.94 -38.16 13.61
C GLN A 1203 71.62 -36.70 13.21
N GLY A 1204 72.63 -35.85 13.11
CA GLY A 1204 72.48 -34.45 12.69
C GLY A 1204 71.72 -33.57 13.69
N ASN A 1205 72.00 -33.74 14.97
CA ASN A 1205 71.49 -32.93 16.09
C ASN A 1205 72.66 -32.25 16.84
N ARG A 1206 72.40 -31.69 18.02
CA ARG A 1206 73.39 -31.04 18.91
C ARG A 1206 73.58 -31.81 20.24
N LEU A 1207 73.22 -33.09 20.29
CA LEU A 1207 73.31 -33.95 21.49
C LEU A 1207 74.76 -34.09 21.95
N SER A 1208 74.99 -34.19 23.25
CA SER A 1208 76.31 -34.16 23.89
C SER A 1208 76.41 -35.17 25.04
N GLY A 1209 77.58 -35.29 25.66
CA GLY A 1209 77.82 -36.29 26.71
C GLY A 1209 78.12 -37.68 26.17
N SER A 1210 78.18 -38.68 27.05
CA SER A 1210 78.42 -40.08 26.68
C SER A 1210 77.16 -40.76 26.17
N ILE A 1211 77.32 -41.80 25.35
CA ILE A 1211 76.25 -42.74 25.02
C ILE A 1211 75.94 -43.56 26.30
N PRO A 1212 74.71 -43.54 26.84
CA PRO A 1212 74.35 -44.28 28.06
C PRO A 1212 74.63 -45.77 27.94
N ALA A 1213 75.09 -46.41 29.02
CA ALA A 1213 75.39 -47.84 29.02
C ALA A 1213 74.11 -48.68 28.84
N GLU A 1214 72.99 -48.17 29.32
CA GLU A 1214 71.65 -48.73 29.29
C GLU A 1214 71.16 -48.95 27.85
N LEU A 1215 71.58 -48.12 26.88
CA LEU A 1215 71.27 -48.39 25.46
C LEU A 1215 71.88 -49.71 24.97
N GLY A 1216 72.90 -50.24 25.63
CA GLY A 1216 73.44 -51.57 25.36
C GLY A 1216 72.43 -52.69 25.60
N ASN A 1217 71.40 -52.47 26.42
CA ASN A 1217 70.31 -53.44 26.65
C ASN A 1217 69.50 -53.71 25.38
N LEU A 1218 69.50 -52.76 24.43
CA LEU A 1218 68.79 -52.88 23.16
C LEU A 1218 69.57 -53.66 22.10
N GLY A 1219 70.79 -54.14 22.39
CA GLY A 1219 71.67 -54.78 21.41
C GLY A 1219 71.06 -55.97 20.66
N ASP A 1220 70.10 -56.66 21.28
CA ASP A 1220 69.41 -57.82 20.70
C ASP A 1220 68.18 -57.44 19.84
N THR A 1221 67.62 -56.23 20.00
CA THR A 1221 66.37 -55.79 19.36
C THR A 1221 66.60 -54.68 18.33
N LEU A 1222 67.60 -53.85 18.56
CA LEU A 1222 67.97 -52.73 17.70
C LEU A 1222 68.65 -53.23 16.43
N THR A 1223 68.08 -52.91 15.28
CA THR A 1223 68.63 -53.27 13.96
C THR A 1223 69.39 -52.12 13.32
N GLN A 1224 69.00 -50.88 13.64
CA GLN A 1224 69.61 -49.67 13.09
C GLN A 1224 69.74 -48.61 14.18
N TRP A 1225 70.94 -48.04 14.29
CA TRP A 1225 71.17 -46.89 15.14
C TRP A 1225 72.09 -45.88 14.44
N ARG A 1226 71.68 -44.62 14.45
CA ARG A 1226 72.38 -43.53 13.75
C ARG A 1226 72.50 -42.34 14.69
N LEU A 1227 73.73 -42.00 15.07
CA LEU A 1227 74.03 -40.94 16.05
C LEU A 1227 75.02 -39.89 15.52
N ARG A 1228 75.57 -40.06 14.31
CA ARG A 1228 76.58 -39.19 13.72
C ARG A 1228 76.13 -37.74 13.65
N GLY A 1229 77.09 -36.81 13.67
CA GLY A 1229 76.78 -35.39 13.51
C GLY A 1229 76.15 -34.78 14.75
N ASN A 1230 76.41 -35.39 15.91
CA ASN A 1230 76.19 -34.85 17.24
C ASN A 1230 77.54 -34.48 17.89
N ARG A 1231 77.53 -34.06 19.16
CA ARG A 1231 78.68 -33.68 20.00
C ARG A 1231 78.96 -34.73 21.10
N LEU A 1232 78.76 -36.01 20.78
CA LEU A 1232 78.90 -37.13 21.73
C LEU A 1232 80.38 -37.40 22.07
N THR A 1233 80.64 -37.84 23.30
CA THR A 1233 81.97 -38.18 23.82
C THR A 1233 81.97 -39.58 24.48
N GLY A 1234 83.12 -40.03 24.99
CA GLY A 1234 83.23 -41.32 25.69
C GLY A 1234 83.44 -42.52 24.75
N CYS A 1235 82.67 -43.58 24.96
CA CYS A 1235 82.80 -44.85 24.24
C CYS A 1235 81.43 -45.42 23.87
N VAL A 1236 81.39 -46.37 22.93
CA VAL A 1236 80.16 -47.06 22.50
C VAL A 1236 79.91 -48.28 23.41
N PRO A 1237 78.75 -48.40 24.08
CA PRO A 1237 78.41 -49.57 24.90
C PRO A 1237 78.56 -50.88 24.12
N ALA A 1238 79.07 -51.93 24.79
CA ALA A 1238 79.39 -53.20 24.14
C ALA A 1238 78.18 -53.86 23.44
N GLY A 1239 76.97 -53.72 24.00
CA GLY A 1239 75.73 -54.23 23.40
C GLY A 1239 75.40 -53.59 22.05
N LEU A 1240 75.71 -52.31 21.86
CA LEU A 1240 75.49 -51.60 20.57
C LEU A 1240 76.56 -51.92 19.53
N ALA A 1241 77.78 -52.28 19.96
CA ALA A 1241 78.88 -52.58 19.04
C ALA A 1241 78.63 -53.84 18.18
N ALA A 1242 77.70 -54.70 18.60
CA ALA A 1242 77.35 -55.93 17.89
C ALA A 1242 76.23 -55.75 16.83
N VAL A 1243 75.57 -54.58 16.78
CA VAL A 1243 74.48 -54.31 15.82
C VAL A 1243 75.06 -54.12 14.41
N GLU A 1244 74.50 -54.78 13.39
CA GLU A 1244 75.09 -54.86 12.03
C GLU A 1244 75.20 -53.51 11.28
N ASP A 1245 74.52 -52.46 11.74
CA ASP A 1245 74.49 -51.15 11.08
C ASP A 1245 75.16 -50.04 11.92
N ASN A 1246 76.48 -50.13 12.06
CA ASN A 1246 77.25 -49.33 13.00
C ASN A 1246 77.74 -47.99 12.40
N ASP A 1247 77.10 -46.90 12.82
CA ASP A 1247 77.61 -45.53 12.70
C ASP A 1247 78.95 -45.30 13.44
N MET A 1248 79.48 -46.35 14.10
CA MET A 1248 80.72 -46.35 14.89
C MET A 1248 81.92 -45.73 14.17
N ALA A 1249 82.14 -46.06 12.89
CA ALA A 1249 83.26 -45.51 12.13
C ALA A 1249 83.14 -43.99 11.94
N ALA A 1250 81.90 -43.48 11.88
CA ALA A 1250 81.62 -42.07 11.66
C ALA A 1250 81.47 -41.26 12.97
N LEU A 1251 81.28 -41.93 14.11
CA LEU A 1251 81.24 -41.32 15.44
C LEU A 1251 82.64 -40.99 15.99
N GLY A 1252 83.67 -41.73 15.58
CA GLY A 1252 85.05 -41.53 16.08
C GLY A 1252 85.28 -41.94 17.54
N LEU A 1253 84.30 -42.63 18.17
CA LEU A 1253 84.38 -43.17 19.52
C LEU A 1253 84.85 -44.62 19.51
N ARG A 1254 85.50 -45.08 20.58
CA ARG A 1254 85.95 -46.49 20.73
C ARG A 1254 84.86 -47.30 21.45
N PRO A 1255 84.80 -48.64 21.29
CA PRO A 1255 83.96 -49.47 22.16
C PRO A 1255 84.36 -49.34 23.64
N CYS A 1256 83.39 -49.36 24.55
CA CYS A 1256 83.64 -49.35 26.00
C CYS A 1256 84.32 -50.66 26.43
N PRO A 1257 85.22 -50.62 27.43
CA PRO A 1257 85.93 -51.80 27.93
C PRO A 1257 85.02 -52.82 28.62
#